data_AF-A0A928H172-F1
#
_entry.id   AF-A0A928H172-F1
#
_cell.length_a   1.000
_cell.length_b   1.000
_cell.length_c   1.000
_cell.angle_alpha   90.00
_cell.angle_beta   90.00
_cell.angle_gamma   90.00
#
_symmetry.space_group_name_H-M   'P 1'
#
loop_
_entity.id
_entity.type
_entity.pdbx_description
1 polymer ?
#
loop_
_entity_poly.entity_id
_entity_poly.type
_entity_poly.pdbx_seq_one_letter_code
_entity_poly.pdbx_strand_id
1 'polypeptide(L)'
;MRKLLRKMFYWDAPAEGAVFASLLFWLGGWCLATVFVFFNGMSSSFEIAIAADILTTPDYLEWLFGWPQILLPAALAVCLYHLIVTGRFYHTLIREKWRYGIWGLTALYLCGSVAAAWLYGDNGLMIFQYVMLCWAFPMVCMPKQWTWLIPAAFGPMLILFPFAAGAETLEYLLDSIVQAVTPDRFAMQLLEAAPWLLWPSVLLAVLCVLCGFKAYAGAAGKPFRSLFGKGAAVIMILFLLTYGVSFRTAYAAHCRTDRSFAALEKHFGRPVNAEGLKDLYYQNRKPDGAFWRKALALAEKPEPGLQPQDPYYDLISHPKFRLSPEEFAAFRKRLESSRSLRELEKLFESELPAFEYDFRQGMIVGILFPELNTLRRFAWSEAWRVRFAIADRDPAAASAALKRIRRGRDQLANVPFLIPMLVMCGVENIRLDALEFFLSSGLPSDAWLAEEQKRLADFRKRMETVNYHALYGEAVMIMDVCVIVASGCSCPPEKDMTPTPGLYDLRWLFPAGWYQLTRARGILAESYRTTDLSQVVYKRHTSDTAEHLAGIFLAALDSAGRKLHSLSARCLTMETLIGIELEKRRTGKYPDKLENPPIDPFGEPLIYRKGKMPYIQYQRTVGTDHPYGEEKRITVDAVAVWSKGPDRKDDQGLSGWEENGKRIDDARAMLITEPKGILP
;
A
#
# COMPACT_ATOMS: atom_id res chain seq x y z
N MET A 1 -53.94 -1.44 11.22
CA MET A 1 -52.81 -2.32 11.59
C MET A 1 -53.06 -3.81 11.26
N ARG A 2 -54.11 -4.49 11.76
CA ARG A 2 -54.38 -5.93 11.49
C ARG A 2 -54.46 -6.33 10.01
N LYS A 3 -55.14 -5.56 9.15
CA LYS A 3 -55.21 -5.84 7.69
C LYS A 3 -53.86 -5.70 6.97
N LEU A 4 -53.02 -4.76 7.42
CA LEU A 4 -51.69 -4.53 6.85
C LEU A 4 -50.75 -5.70 7.18
N LEU A 5 -50.68 -6.08 8.46
CA LEU A 5 -49.88 -7.23 8.91
C LEU A 5 -50.32 -8.55 8.26
N ARG A 6 -51.64 -8.73 8.08
CA ARG A 6 -52.17 -9.88 7.34
C ARG A 6 -51.66 -9.95 5.90
N LYS A 7 -51.60 -8.82 5.20
CA LYS A 7 -51.06 -8.73 3.85
C LYS A 7 -49.54 -8.89 3.81
N MET A 8 -48.81 -8.22 4.70
CA MET A 8 -47.35 -8.26 4.76
C MET A 8 -46.82 -9.68 5.02
N PHE A 9 -47.43 -10.42 5.95
CA PHE A 9 -47.00 -11.78 6.30
C PHE A 9 -47.81 -12.87 5.59
N TYR A 10 -48.51 -12.51 4.51
CA TYR A 10 -49.23 -13.46 3.65
C TYR A 10 -50.16 -14.41 4.43
N TRP A 11 -50.91 -13.87 5.39
CA TRP A 11 -51.72 -14.67 6.29
C TRP A 11 -52.79 -15.49 5.56
N ASP A 12 -53.33 -14.93 4.48
CA ASP A 12 -54.40 -15.50 3.66
C ASP A 12 -53.87 -16.33 2.47
N ALA A 13 -52.56 -16.25 2.17
CA ALA A 13 -51.92 -16.93 1.04
C ALA A 13 -50.51 -17.45 1.41
N PRO A 14 -50.40 -18.39 2.36
CA PRO A 14 -49.13 -18.77 2.97
C PRO A 14 -48.11 -19.38 1.98
N ALA A 15 -48.56 -20.09 0.94
CA ALA A 15 -47.68 -20.64 -0.10
C ALA A 15 -47.05 -19.54 -0.99
N GLU A 16 -47.83 -18.51 -1.34
CA GLU A 16 -47.33 -17.33 -2.05
C GLU A 16 -46.36 -16.52 -1.16
N GLY A 17 -46.66 -16.46 0.13
CA GLY A 17 -45.78 -15.87 1.13
C GLY A 17 -44.43 -16.58 1.23
N ALA A 18 -44.42 -17.91 1.25
CA ALA A 18 -43.19 -18.70 1.28
C ALA A 18 -42.30 -18.40 0.06
N VAL A 19 -42.87 -18.39 -1.15
CA VAL A 19 -42.13 -18.03 -2.37
C VAL A 19 -41.61 -16.59 -2.32
N PHE A 20 -42.44 -15.63 -1.89
CA PHE A 20 -42.01 -14.24 -1.73
C PHE A 20 -40.85 -14.10 -0.74
N ALA A 21 -40.96 -14.75 0.43
CA ALA A 21 -39.97 -14.67 1.48
C ALA A 21 -38.64 -15.34 1.06
N SER A 22 -38.70 -16.47 0.36
CA SER A 22 -37.53 -17.10 -0.25
C SER A 22 -36.90 -16.23 -1.34
N LEU A 23 -37.68 -15.62 -2.23
CA LEU A 23 -37.15 -14.67 -3.22
C LEU A 23 -36.48 -13.47 -2.55
N LEU A 24 -37.08 -12.91 -1.51
CA LEU A 24 -36.49 -11.81 -0.74
C LEU A 24 -35.21 -12.23 -0.03
N PHE A 25 -35.17 -13.44 0.52
CA PHE A 25 -33.98 -14.00 1.17
C PHE A 25 -32.82 -14.15 0.18
N TRP A 26 -33.09 -14.71 -0.99
CA TRP A 26 -32.08 -14.90 -2.03
C TRP A 26 -31.61 -13.60 -2.67
N LEU A 27 -32.53 -12.75 -3.11
CA LEU A 27 -32.20 -11.52 -3.84
C LEU A 27 -31.75 -10.41 -2.89
N GLY A 28 -32.36 -10.31 -1.71
CA GLY A 28 -31.89 -9.43 -0.63
C GLY A 28 -30.55 -9.88 -0.08
N GLY A 29 -30.34 -11.20 0.07
CA GLY A 29 -29.05 -11.79 0.38
C GLY A 29 -27.99 -11.47 -0.67
N TRP A 30 -28.31 -11.52 -1.97
CA TRP A 30 -27.41 -11.07 -3.03
C TRP A 30 -27.05 -9.58 -2.92
N CYS A 31 -28.03 -8.71 -2.64
CA CYS A 31 -27.76 -7.28 -2.44
C CYS A 31 -26.83 -7.06 -1.24
N LEU A 32 -27.07 -7.75 -0.12
CA LEU A 32 -26.22 -7.68 1.07
C LEU A 32 -24.83 -8.26 0.79
N ALA A 33 -24.74 -9.37 0.06
CA ALA A 33 -23.48 -9.98 -0.36
C ALA A 33 -22.69 -9.07 -1.31
N THR A 34 -23.36 -8.33 -2.19
CA THR A 34 -22.71 -7.32 -3.06
C THR A 34 -21.99 -6.26 -2.24
N VAL A 35 -22.65 -5.82 -1.17
CA VAL A 35 -22.10 -4.84 -0.25
C VAL A 35 -20.98 -5.47 0.59
N PHE A 36 -21.16 -6.70 1.07
CA PHE A 36 -20.18 -7.44 1.86
C PHE A 36 -18.90 -7.79 1.07
N VAL A 37 -19.02 -8.33 -0.16
CA VAL A 37 -17.90 -8.66 -1.05
C VAL A 37 -17.10 -7.41 -1.41
N PHE A 38 -17.79 -6.30 -1.64
CA PHE A 38 -17.14 -5.02 -1.83
C PHE A 38 -16.31 -4.64 -0.59
N PHE A 39 -16.87 -4.77 0.61
CA PHE A 39 -16.18 -4.46 1.85
C PHE A 39 -15.03 -5.43 2.19
N ASN A 40 -15.17 -6.74 2.02
CA ASN A 40 -14.09 -7.72 2.22
C ASN A 40 -12.96 -7.58 1.20
N GLY A 41 -13.27 -7.22 -0.05
CA GLY A 41 -12.24 -6.87 -1.04
C GLY A 41 -11.47 -5.60 -0.65
N MET A 42 -12.09 -4.71 0.13
CA MET A 42 -11.40 -3.55 0.69
C MET A 42 -10.59 -3.91 1.94
N SER A 43 -11.07 -4.79 2.84
CA SER A 43 -10.33 -5.14 4.06
C SER A 43 -8.95 -5.75 3.77
N SER A 44 -8.85 -6.58 2.74
CA SER A 44 -7.56 -7.10 2.22
C SER A 44 -6.67 -5.99 1.63
N SER A 45 -7.25 -4.99 0.97
CA SER A 45 -6.52 -3.79 0.52
C SER A 45 -6.06 -2.91 1.70
N PHE A 46 -6.84 -2.86 2.78
CA PHE A 46 -6.49 -2.18 4.03
C PHE A 46 -5.39 -2.93 4.79
N GLU A 47 -5.42 -4.26 4.83
CA GLU A 47 -4.35 -5.08 5.41
C GLU A 47 -3.04 -4.92 4.64
N ILE A 48 -3.08 -4.87 3.31
CA ILE A 48 -1.91 -4.54 2.47
C ILE A 48 -1.43 -3.11 2.76
N ALA A 49 -2.34 -2.15 2.90
CA ALA A 49 -2.00 -0.77 3.21
C ALA A 49 -1.44 -0.60 4.65
N ILE A 50 -1.91 -1.37 5.63
CA ILE A 50 -1.38 -1.40 7.00
C ILE A 50 -0.03 -2.12 7.04
N ALA A 51 0.12 -3.25 6.33
CA ALA A 51 1.38 -3.97 6.19
C ALA A 51 2.44 -3.13 5.46
N ALA A 52 2.01 -2.22 4.57
CA ALA A 52 2.84 -1.20 3.93
C ALA A 52 3.00 0.09 4.75
N ASP A 53 2.46 0.16 5.98
CA ASP A 53 2.56 1.30 6.90
C ASP A 53 1.92 2.61 6.38
N ILE A 54 0.95 2.50 5.47
CA ILE A 54 0.27 3.60 4.78
C ILE A 54 -0.93 4.14 5.59
N LEU A 55 -1.58 3.31 6.40
CA LEU A 55 -2.76 3.65 7.20
C LEU A 55 -2.55 3.38 8.69
N THR A 56 -3.23 4.17 9.53
CA THR A 56 -3.22 3.95 10.98
C THR A 56 -4.34 3.00 11.39
N THR A 57 -4.07 2.15 12.37
CA THR A 57 -5.01 1.17 12.94
C THR A 57 -6.38 1.77 13.35
N PRO A 58 -6.48 3.00 13.90
CA PRO A 58 -7.75 3.60 14.29
C PRO A 58 -8.73 3.85 13.13
N ASP A 59 -8.24 4.32 11.97
CA ASP A 59 -9.07 4.58 10.79
C ASP A 59 -9.65 3.27 10.22
N TYR A 60 -8.86 2.19 10.28
CA TYR A 60 -9.29 0.84 9.92
C TYR A 60 -10.38 0.33 10.86
N LEU A 61 -10.23 0.54 12.18
CA LEU A 61 -11.18 0.05 13.18
C LEU A 61 -12.53 0.78 13.09
N GLU A 62 -12.57 2.12 12.95
CA GLU A 62 -13.84 2.84 12.75
C GLU A 62 -14.60 2.36 11.51
N TRP A 63 -13.87 2.12 10.41
CA TRP A 63 -14.43 1.61 9.18
C TRP A 63 -14.89 0.14 9.30
N LEU A 64 -14.11 -0.72 9.96
CA LEU A 64 -14.43 -2.13 10.20
C LEU A 64 -15.65 -2.30 11.12
N PHE A 65 -15.82 -1.42 12.11
CA PHE A 65 -16.90 -1.53 13.11
C PHE A 65 -18.19 -0.79 12.75
N GLY A 66 -18.17 0.18 11.83
CA GLY A 66 -19.36 0.97 11.47
C GLY A 66 -20.40 0.21 10.63
N TRP A 67 -19.96 -0.59 9.66
CA TRP A 67 -20.85 -1.25 8.69
C TRP A 67 -21.53 -2.54 9.17
N PRO A 68 -20.89 -3.40 10.00
CA PRO A 68 -21.57 -4.53 10.62
C PRO A 68 -22.82 -4.12 11.40
N GLN A 69 -22.86 -2.90 11.96
CA GLN A 69 -24.00 -2.38 12.69
C GLN A 69 -25.26 -2.14 11.83
N ILE A 70 -25.11 -2.01 10.50
CA ILE A 70 -26.25 -1.82 9.57
C ILE A 70 -26.54 -3.10 8.79
N LEU A 71 -25.49 -3.78 8.31
CA LEU A 71 -25.62 -4.98 7.50
C LEU A 71 -26.11 -6.19 8.31
N LEU A 72 -25.64 -6.35 9.55
CA LEU A 72 -26.05 -7.46 10.39
C LEU A 72 -27.54 -7.37 10.77
N PRO A 73 -28.09 -6.23 11.22
CA PRO A 73 -29.54 -6.12 11.45
C PRO A 73 -30.37 -6.32 10.18
N ALA A 74 -29.91 -5.83 9.02
CA ALA A 74 -30.61 -6.02 7.75
C ALA A 74 -30.65 -7.50 7.34
N ALA A 75 -29.50 -8.20 7.44
CA ALA A 75 -29.42 -9.64 7.19
C ALA A 75 -30.31 -10.42 8.16
N LEU A 76 -30.23 -10.13 9.47
CA LEU A 76 -31.07 -10.74 10.50
C LEU A 76 -32.56 -10.50 10.22
N ALA A 77 -32.96 -9.30 9.82
CA ALA A 77 -34.35 -8.99 9.50
C ALA A 77 -34.86 -9.81 8.30
N VAL A 78 -34.06 -9.95 7.24
CA VAL A 78 -34.41 -10.78 6.07
C VAL A 78 -34.51 -12.27 6.45
N CYS A 79 -33.56 -12.77 7.24
CA CYS A 79 -33.57 -14.15 7.77
C CYS A 79 -34.80 -14.41 8.64
N LEU A 80 -35.08 -13.53 9.61
CA LEU A 80 -36.24 -13.66 10.51
C LEU A 80 -37.56 -13.60 9.74
N TYR A 81 -37.67 -12.69 8.77
CA TYR A 81 -38.85 -12.62 7.91
C TYR A 81 -39.04 -13.92 7.12
N HIS A 82 -37.97 -14.47 6.54
CA HIS A 82 -38.01 -15.77 5.87
C HIS A 82 -38.52 -16.88 6.80
N LEU A 83 -37.92 -17.00 7.98
CA LEU A 83 -38.28 -18.01 8.99
C LEU A 83 -39.75 -17.93 9.40
N ILE A 84 -40.23 -16.72 9.70
CA ILE A 84 -41.61 -16.49 10.13
C ILE A 84 -42.60 -16.90 9.04
N VAL A 85 -42.38 -16.48 7.79
CA VAL A 85 -43.33 -16.69 6.70
C VAL A 85 -43.30 -18.15 6.21
N THR A 86 -42.12 -18.76 6.11
CA THR A 86 -41.98 -20.19 5.72
C THR A 86 -42.41 -21.14 6.82
N GLY A 87 -42.06 -20.89 8.07
CA GLY A 87 -42.52 -21.68 9.23
C GLY A 87 -44.04 -21.67 9.36
N ARG A 88 -44.68 -20.53 9.08
CA ARG A 88 -46.14 -20.44 8.98
C ARG A 88 -46.70 -21.35 7.89
N PHE A 89 -46.12 -21.32 6.69
CA PHE A 89 -46.56 -22.19 5.60
C PHE A 89 -46.47 -23.66 6.01
N TYR A 90 -45.38 -24.09 6.62
CA TYR A 90 -45.23 -25.44 7.15
C TYR A 90 -46.28 -25.79 8.21
N HIS A 91 -46.58 -24.87 9.12
CA HIS A 91 -47.66 -25.05 10.10
C HIS A 91 -49.04 -25.26 9.44
N THR A 92 -49.30 -24.69 8.26
CA THR A 92 -50.56 -24.93 7.52
C THR A 92 -50.65 -26.29 6.85
N LEU A 93 -49.53 -26.95 6.59
CA LEU A 93 -49.47 -28.25 5.91
C LEU A 93 -49.58 -29.44 6.87
N ILE A 94 -49.33 -29.21 8.16
CA ILE A 94 -49.18 -30.27 9.14
C ILE A 94 -50.52 -30.63 9.81
N ARG A 95 -50.83 -31.93 9.80
CA ARG A 95 -51.99 -32.50 10.52
C ARG A 95 -51.85 -32.27 12.03
N GLU A 96 -52.97 -32.10 12.74
CA GLU A 96 -53.00 -31.78 14.19
C GLU A 96 -52.08 -32.67 15.06
N LYS A 97 -51.93 -33.96 14.72
CA LYS A 97 -51.07 -34.91 15.43
C LYS A 97 -49.57 -34.56 15.46
N TRP A 98 -49.09 -33.73 14.54
CA TRP A 98 -47.66 -33.38 14.39
C TRP A 98 -47.34 -31.93 14.78
N ARG A 99 -48.32 -31.18 15.31
CA ARG A 99 -48.12 -29.80 15.77
C ARG A 99 -47.03 -29.66 16.84
N TYR A 100 -46.94 -30.63 17.76
CA TYR A 100 -45.90 -30.65 18.79
C TYR A 100 -44.52 -31.02 18.22
N GLY A 101 -44.46 -31.76 17.11
CA GLY A 101 -43.22 -32.13 16.43
C GLY A 101 -42.50 -30.92 15.82
N ILE A 102 -43.24 -29.93 15.29
CA ILE A 102 -42.65 -28.67 14.81
C ILE A 102 -41.98 -27.89 15.94
N TRP A 103 -42.62 -27.77 17.10
CA TRP A 103 -42.04 -27.04 18.22
C TRP A 103 -40.82 -27.76 18.78
N GLY A 104 -40.83 -29.10 18.80
CA GLY A 104 -39.65 -29.91 19.08
C GLY A 104 -38.51 -29.68 18.08
N LEU A 105 -38.80 -29.68 16.78
CA LEU A 105 -37.83 -29.37 15.71
C LEU A 105 -37.31 -27.94 15.78
N THR A 106 -38.15 -26.98 16.17
CA THR A 106 -37.77 -25.56 16.34
C THR A 106 -36.89 -25.38 17.58
N ALA A 107 -37.18 -26.09 18.67
CA ALA A 107 -36.32 -26.12 19.85
C ALA A 107 -34.97 -26.79 19.53
N LEU A 108 -34.97 -27.91 18.79
CA LEU A 108 -33.77 -28.57 18.28
C LEU A 108 -32.95 -27.66 17.36
N TYR A 109 -33.61 -26.87 16.52
CA TYR A 109 -32.97 -25.87 15.68
C TYR A 109 -32.33 -24.75 16.50
N LEU A 110 -33.00 -24.22 17.52
CA LEU A 110 -32.44 -23.17 18.38
C LEU A 110 -31.26 -23.69 19.22
N CYS A 111 -31.45 -24.82 19.90
CA CYS A 111 -30.38 -25.45 20.69
C CYS A 111 -29.20 -25.89 19.82
N GLY A 112 -29.48 -26.48 18.66
CA GLY A 112 -28.45 -26.90 17.71
C GLY A 112 -27.73 -25.73 17.05
N SER A 113 -28.41 -24.59 16.82
CA SER A 113 -27.75 -23.36 16.33
C SER A 113 -26.77 -22.81 17.37
N VAL A 114 -27.18 -22.76 18.65
CA VAL A 114 -26.28 -22.34 19.75
C VAL A 114 -25.11 -23.32 19.89
N ALA A 115 -25.36 -24.63 19.84
CA ALA A 115 -24.31 -25.64 19.92
C ALA A 115 -23.36 -25.59 18.72
N ALA A 116 -23.87 -25.40 17.50
CA ALA A 116 -23.07 -25.31 16.29
C ALA A 116 -22.22 -24.03 16.27
N ALA A 117 -22.77 -22.89 16.70
CA ALA A 117 -22.01 -21.66 16.89
C ALA A 117 -20.91 -21.81 17.96
N TRP A 118 -21.22 -22.51 19.06
CA TRP A 118 -20.28 -22.69 20.17
C TRP A 118 -19.15 -23.66 19.85
N LEU A 119 -19.44 -24.76 19.15
CA LEU A 119 -18.46 -25.80 18.82
C LEU A 119 -17.62 -25.48 17.58
N TYR A 120 -18.18 -24.75 16.61
CA TYR A 120 -17.63 -24.62 15.27
C TYR A 120 -17.68 -23.18 14.73
N GLY A 121 -17.96 -22.20 15.60
CA GLY A 121 -18.03 -20.78 15.24
C GLY A 121 -19.12 -20.46 14.22
N ASP A 122 -18.94 -19.36 13.50
CA ASP A 122 -19.90 -18.84 12.51
C ASP A 122 -20.16 -19.82 11.37
N ASN A 123 -19.18 -20.65 11.01
CA ASN A 123 -19.29 -21.63 9.92
C ASN A 123 -20.18 -22.81 10.29
N GLY A 124 -20.01 -23.37 11.49
CA GLY A 124 -20.91 -24.42 11.96
C GLY A 124 -22.33 -23.93 12.10
N LEU A 125 -22.52 -22.68 12.57
CA LEU A 125 -23.82 -22.04 12.60
C LEU A 125 -24.44 -21.94 11.20
N MET A 126 -23.71 -21.46 10.19
CA MET A 126 -24.20 -21.37 8.82
C MET A 126 -24.58 -22.75 8.23
N ILE A 127 -23.71 -23.75 8.37
CA ILE A 127 -23.97 -25.11 7.87
C ILE A 127 -25.17 -25.73 8.57
N PHE A 128 -25.26 -25.59 9.89
CA PHE A 128 -26.39 -26.10 10.65
C PHE A 128 -27.70 -25.42 10.25
N GLN A 129 -27.68 -24.08 10.10
CA GLN A 129 -28.84 -23.34 9.60
C GLN A 129 -29.25 -23.79 8.20
N TYR A 130 -28.28 -24.02 7.32
CA TYR A 130 -28.50 -24.54 5.97
C TYR A 130 -29.22 -25.90 6.00
N VAL A 131 -28.63 -26.87 6.69
CA VAL A 131 -29.15 -28.24 6.76
C VAL A 131 -30.54 -28.23 7.36
N MET A 132 -30.76 -27.49 8.44
CA MET A 132 -32.07 -27.48 9.08
C MET A 132 -33.13 -26.81 8.18
N LEU A 133 -32.85 -25.62 7.64
CA LEU A 133 -33.85 -24.83 6.92
C LEU A 133 -34.09 -25.29 5.48
N CYS A 134 -33.05 -25.80 4.80
CA CYS A 134 -33.13 -26.23 3.40
C CYS A 134 -33.39 -27.73 3.24
N TRP A 135 -32.97 -28.57 4.21
CA TRP A 135 -33.17 -30.02 4.17
C TRP A 135 -34.19 -30.53 5.18
N ALA A 136 -33.89 -30.42 6.47
CA ALA A 136 -34.64 -31.13 7.51
C ALA A 136 -36.09 -30.64 7.63
N PHE A 137 -36.30 -29.32 7.75
CA PHE A 137 -37.64 -28.74 7.85
C PHE A 137 -38.52 -29.04 6.62
N PRO A 138 -38.07 -28.77 5.37
CA PRO A 138 -38.86 -29.06 4.18
C PRO A 138 -39.21 -30.54 4.03
N MET A 139 -38.26 -31.45 4.30
CA MET A 139 -38.47 -32.90 4.16
C MET A 139 -39.49 -33.43 5.16
N VAL A 140 -39.46 -32.95 6.41
CA VAL A 140 -40.45 -33.33 7.43
C VAL A 140 -41.83 -32.75 7.11
N CYS A 141 -41.90 -31.52 6.61
CA CYS A 141 -43.16 -30.82 6.39
C CYS A 141 -43.83 -31.17 5.04
N MET A 142 -43.05 -31.62 4.05
CA MET A 142 -43.52 -31.90 2.69
C MET A 142 -42.94 -33.22 2.14
N PRO A 143 -43.11 -34.37 2.84
CA PRO A 143 -42.45 -35.63 2.49
C PRO A 143 -42.83 -36.15 1.10
N LYS A 144 -44.01 -35.77 0.58
CA LYS A 144 -44.46 -36.15 -0.77
C LYS A 144 -43.76 -35.39 -1.90
N GLN A 145 -43.01 -34.33 -1.59
CA GLN A 145 -42.34 -33.47 -2.56
C GLN A 145 -40.82 -33.71 -2.62
N TRP A 146 -40.34 -34.83 -2.04
CA TRP A 146 -38.91 -35.13 -1.89
C TRP A 146 -38.12 -35.05 -3.21
N THR A 147 -38.72 -35.42 -4.35
CA THR A 147 -38.08 -35.35 -5.68
C THR A 147 -37.73 -33.92 -6.11
N TRP A 148 -38.47 -32.93 -5.62
CA TRP A 148 -38.21 -31.51 -5.87
C TRP A 148 -37.36 -30.89 -4.75
N LEU A 149 -37.46 -31.41 -3.54
CA LEU A 149 -36.69 -30.94 -2.39
C LEU A 149 -35.23 -31.33 -2.46
N ILE A 150 -34.89 -32.54 -2.93
CA ILE A 150 -33.49 -32.97 -3.08
C ILE A 150 -32.70 -31.97 -3.95
N PRO A 151 -33.11 -31.65 -5.20
CA PRO A 151 -32.43 -30.62 -5.99
C PRO A 151 -32.45 -29.24 -5.33
N ALA A 152 -33.57 -28.82 -4.74
CA ALA A 152 -33.69 -27.51 -4.08
C ALA A 152 -32.67 -27.33 -2.95
N ALA A 153 -32.38 -28.42 -2.26
CA ALA A 153 -31.49 -28.47 -1.14
C ALA A 153 -30.00 -28.60 -1.53
N PHE A 154 -29.68 -28.70 -2.83
CA PHE A 154 -28.32 -28.54 -3.36
C PHE A 154 -28.03 -27.13 -3.91
N GLY A 155 -29.07 -26.35 -4.23
CA GLY A 155 -28.93 -25.02 -4.85
C GLY A 155 -28.10 -24.01 -4.06
N PRO A 156 -28.41 -23.73 -2.77
CA PRO A 156 -27.62 -22.81 -1.99
C PRO A 156 -26.22 -23.34 -1.63
N MET A 157 -25.98 -24.66 -1.58
CA MET A 157 -24.59 -25.18 -1.52
C MET A 157 -23.79 -24.77 -2.75
N LEU A 158 -24.37 -24.82 -3.95
CA LEU A 158 -23.67 -24.44 -5.19
C LEU A 158 -23.35 -22.93 -5.29
N ILE A 159 -24.13 -22.08 -4.64
CA ILE A 159 -23.86 -20.63 -4.54
C ILE A 159 -22.88 -20.33 -3.41
N LEU A 160 -22.94 -21.05 -2.28
CA LEU A 160 -22.04 -20.85 -1.15
C LEU A 160 -20.64 -21.45 -1.41
N PHE A 161 -20.51 -22.48 -2.24
CA PHE A 161 -19.24 -23.16 -2.52
C PHE A 161 -18.12 -22.21 -3.01
N PRO A 162 -18.36 -21.31 -3.98
CA PRO A 162 -17.33 -20.36 -4.44
C PRO A 162 -16.98 -19.28 -3.41
N PHE A 163 -17.88 -18.93 -2.49
CA PHE A 163 -17.64 -17.94 -1.43
C PHE A 163 -16.94 -18.54 -0.22
N ALA A 164 -17.31 -19.76 0.14
CA ALA A 164 -16.75 -20.47 1.27
C ALA A 164 -15.31 -20.95 0.96
N ALA A 165 -15.01 -21.24 -0.30
CA ALA A 165 -13.66 -21.62 -0.73
C ALA A 165 -12.67 -20.43 -0.80
N GLY A 166 -13.15 -19.18 -0.72
CA GLY A 166 -12.31 -17.98 -0.63
C GLY A 166 -12.04 -17.47 0.78
N ALA A 167 -12.58 -18.12 1.82
CA ALA A 167 -12.38 -17.75 3.21
C ALA A 167 -11.49 -18.81 3.88
N GLU A 168 -10.32 -18.40 4.41
CA GLU A 168 -9.40 -19.21 5.24
C GLU A 168 -10.12 -19.98 6.38
N THR A 169 -11.33 -19.56 6.69
CA THR A 169 -12.20 -20.10 7.73
C THR A 169 -12.85 -21.46 7.38
N LEU A 170 -12.96 -21.82 6.08
CA LEU A 170 -13.41 -23.15 5.67
C LEU A 170 -12.26 -24.17 5.70
N GLU A 171 -11.01 -23.70 5.58
CA GLU A 171 -9.79 -24.50 5.63
C GLU A 171 -9.69 -25.25 6.98
N TYR A 172 -9.95 -24.56 8.09
CA TYR A 172 -9.94 -25.17 9.43
C TYR A 172 -11.07 -26.17 9.69
N LEU A 173 -12.21 -26.05 9.01
CA LEU A 173 -13.38 -26.91 9.21
C LEU A 173 -13.38 -28.12 8.25
N LEU A 174 -12.88 -27.95 7.02
CA LEU A 174 -12.74 -29.00 6.02
C LEU A 174 -11.52 -29.88 6.24
N ASP A 175 -10.43 -29.37 6.83
CA ASP A 175 -9.24 -30.20 7.10
C ASP A 175 -9.56 -31.35 8.08
N SER A 176 -10.60 -31.18 8.92
CA SER A 176 -11.07 -32.20 9.86
C SER A 176 -12.20 -33.11 9.32
N ILE A 177 -12.94 -32.72 8.28
CA ILE A 177 -14.14 -33.44 7.80
C ILE A 177 -13.97 -33.96 6.36
N VAL A 178 -13.15 -33.32 5.53
CA VAL A 178 -13.07 -33.54 4.08
C VAL A 178 -11.76 -34.16 3.59
N GLN A 179 -10.75 -34.32 4.45
CA GLN A 179 -9.65 -35.28 4.21
C GLN A 179 -10.14 -36.73 3.97
N ALA A 180 -11.43 -37.03 4.23
CA ALA A 180 -12.03 -38.32 3.97
C ALA A 180 -12.83 -38.45 2.65
N VAL A 181 -13.29 -37.38 1.97
CA VAL A 181 -14.27 -37.55 0.86
C VAL A 181 -14.15 -36.63 -0.37
N THR A 182 -13.47 -35.48 -0.36
CA THR A 182 -13.27 -34.70 -1.61
C THR A 182 -11.94 -33.93 -1.65
N PRO A 183 -11.26 -33.84 -2.79
CA PRO A 183 -10.03 -33.06 -2.92
C PRO A 183 -10.35 -31.58 -3.12
N ASP A 184 -10.23 -30.78 -2.07
CA ASP A 184 -10.53 -29.34 -2.02
C ASP A 184 -9.75 -28.50 -3.04
N ARG A 185 -8.55 -28.98 -3.42
CA ARG A 185 -7.74 -28.37 -4.51
C ARG A 185 -8.41 -28.46 -5.88
N PHE A 186 -9.24 -29.48 -6.13
CA PHE A 186 -9.83 -29.71 -7.45
C PHE A 186 -10.87 -28.65 -7.80
N ALA A 187 -11.74 -28.26 -6.87
CA ALA A 187 -12.80 -27.29 -7.16
C ALA A 187 -12.27 -25.87 -7.39
N MET A 188 -11.24 -25.46 -6.63
CA MET A 188 -10.57 -24.18 -6.82
C MET A 188 -9.75 -24.15 -8.12
N GLN A 189 -9.01 -25.23 -8.42
CA GLN A 189 -8.34 -25.38 -9.72
C GLN A 189 -9.33 -25.43 -10.89
N LEU A 190 -10.54 -25.95 -10.70
CA LEU A 190 -11.59 -25.98 -11.73
C LEU A 190 -12.18 -24.59 -11.95
N LEU A 191 -12.37 -23.79 -10.90
CA LEU A 191 -12.81 -22.38 -11.00
C LEU A 191 -11.74 -21.50 -11.66
N GLU A 192 -10.47 -21.77 -11.38
CA GLU A 192 -9.32 -21.09 -11.99
C GLU A 192 -9.13 -21.48 -13.46
N ALA A 193 -9.19 -22.77 -13.79
CA ALA A 193 -9.05 -23.27 -15.17
C ALA A 193 -10.29 -22.98 -16.03
N ALA A 194 -11.45 -22.78 -15.40
CA ALA A 194 -12.72 -22.63 -16.08
C ALA A 194 -13.69 -21.68 -15.35
N PRO A 195 -13.37 -20.37 -15.24
CA PRO A 195 -14.24 -19.37 -14.60
C PRO A 195 -15.62 -19.25 -15.30
N TRP A 196 -15.73 -19.75 -16.54
CA TRP A 196 -17.00 -19.88 -17.24
C TRP A 196 -17.98 -20.88 -16.58
N LEU A 197 -17.52 -21.81 -15.73
CA LEU A 197 -18.36 -22.74 -14.96
C LEU A 197 -19.24 -22.03 -13.92
N LEU A 198 -18.89 -20.79 -13.58
CA LEU A 198 -19.68 -19.94 -12.68
C LEU A 198 -21.10 -19.71 -13.25
N TRP A 199 -21.25 -19.62 -14.57
CA TRP A 199 -22.54 -19.44 -15.23
C TRP A 199 -23.45 -20.67 -15.16
N PRO A 200 -22.99 -21.88 -15.53
CA PRO A 200 -23.71 -23.11 -15.24
C PRO A 200 -24.08 -23.26 -13.76
N SER A 201 -23.19 -22.91 -12.82
CA SER A 201 -23.46 -22.99 -11.38
C SER A 201 -24.58 -22.04 -10.94
N VAL A 202 -24.58 -20.80 -11.44
CA VAL A 202 -25.66 -19.82 -11.20
C VAL A 202 -26.97 -20.30 -11.80
N LEU A 203 -26.95 -20.81 -13.03
CA LEU A 203 -28.13 -21.37 -13.70
C LEU A 203 -28.68 -22.57 -12.92
N LEU A 204 -27.80 -23.47 -12.47
CA LEU A 204 -28.17 -24.63 -11.68
C LEU A 204 -28.77 -24.21 -10.34
N ALA A 205 -28.21 -23.20 -9.68
CA ALA A 205 -28.77 -22.70 -8.44
C ALA A 205 -30.15 -22.06 -8.64
N VAL A 206 -30.37 -21.31 -9.73
CA VAL A 206 -31.70 -20.83 -10.11
C VAL A 206 -32.66 -22.00 -10.32
N LEU A 207 -32.24 -23.05 -11.02
CA LEU A 207 -33.06 -24.25 -11.22
C LEU A 207 -33.40 -24.94 -9.89
N CYS A 208 -32.45 -25.04 -8.96
CA CYS A 208 -32.69 -25.57 -7.62
C CYS A 208 -33.71 -24.73 -6.84
N VAL A 209 -33.61 -23.40 -6.87
CA VAL A 209 -34.60 -22.51 -6.25
C VAL A 209 -36.00 -22.72 -6.86
N LEU A 210 -36.08 -22.87 -8.19
CA LEU A 210 -37.35 -23.18 -8.87
C LEU A 210 -37.91 -24.56 -8.48
N CYS A 211 -37.06 -25.56 -8.25
CA CYS A 211 -37.46 -26.85 -7.69
C CYS A 211 -38.05 -26.69 -6.28
N GLY A 212 -37.48 -25.83 -5.44
CA GLY A 212 -38.04 -25.49 -4.12
C GLY A 212 -39.43 -24.87 -4.24
N PHE A 213 -39.61 -23.93 -5.15
CA PHE A 213 -40.93 -23.34 -5.41
C PHE A 213 -41.94 -24.36 -5.98
N LYS A 214 -41.47 -25.34 -6.75
CA LYS A 214 -42.31 -26.43 -7.26
C LYS A 214 -42.73 -27.38 -6.15
N ALA A 215 -41.86 -27.63 -5.17
CA ALA A 215 -42.21 -28.35 -3.94
C ALA A 215 -43.29 -27.60 -3.15
N TYR A 216 -43.16 -26.27 -2.99
CA TYR A 216 -44.21 -25.45 -2.36
C TYR A 216 -45.55 -25.52 -3.10
N ALA A 217 -45.54 -25.50 -4.44
CA ALA A 217 -46.74 -25.60 -5.25
C ALA A 217 -47.43 -26.96 -5.07
N GLY A 218 -46.65 -28.04 -5.13
CA GLY A 218 -47.15 -29.40 -4.93
C GLY A 218 -47.69 -29.64 -3.53
N ALA A 219 -47.03 -29.09 -2.50
CA ALA A 219 -47.49 -29.18 -1.11
C ALA A 219 -48.78 -28.38 -0.87
N ALA A 220 -48.92 -27.22 -1.51
CA ALA A 220 -50.11 -26.37 -1.41
C ALA A 220 -51.28 -26.83 -2.29
N GLY A 221 -51.09 -27.82 -3.17
CA GLY A 221 -52.09 -28.25 -4.15
C GLY A 221 -52.42 -27.16 -5.18
N LYS A 222 -51.50 -26.22 -5.42
CA LYS A 222 -51.70 -25.07 -6.31
C LYS A 222 -50.88 -25.23 -7.60
N PRO A 223 -51.35 -24.67 -8.74
CA PRO A 223 -50.52 -24.60 -9.93
C PRO A 223 -49.31 -23.68 -9.68
N PHE A 224 -48.11 -24.09 -10.12
CA PHE A 224 -46.85 -23.39 -9.89
C PHE A 224 -46.89 -21.87 -10.19
N ARG A 225 -47.51 -21.50 -11.32
CA ARG A 225 -47.64 -20.09 -11.74
C ARG A 225 -48.44 -19.23 -10.76
N SER A 226 -49.37 -19.82 -10.01
CA SER A 226 -50.20 -19.08 -9.04
C SER A 226 -49.44 -18.66 -7.78
N LEU A 227 -48.24 -19.21 -7.53
CA LEU A 227 -47.41 -18.79 -6.40
C LEU A 227 -46.68 -17.47 -6.65
N PHE A 228 -46.53 -17.05 -7.91
CA PHE A 228 -45.87 -15.80 -8.29
C PHE A 228 -46.86 -14.64 -8.32
N GLY A 229 -47.36 -14.27 -7.14
CA GLY A 229 -48.23 -13.11 -6.97
C GLY A 229 -47.52 -11.77 -7.25
N LYS A 230 -48.27 -10.67 -7.16
CA LYS A 230 -47.75 -9.30 -7.43
C LYS A 230 -46.48 -8.96 -6.66
N GLY A 231 -46.37 -9.40 -5.40
CA GLY A 231 -45.17 -9.16 -4.58
C GLY A 231 -43.90 -9.83 -5.12
N ALA A 232 -44.01 -11.08 -5.57
CA ALA A 232 -42.88 -11.81 -6.17
C ALA A 232 -42.44 -11.15 -7.48
N ALA A 233 -43.41 -10.73 -8.32
CA ALA A 233 -43.13 -9.99 -9.54
C ALA A 233 -42.41 -8.65 -9.26
N VAL A 234 -42.86 -7.90 -8.26
CA VAL A 234 -42.22 -6.63 -7.85
C VAL A 234 -40.78 -6.84 -7.42
N ILE A 235 -40.49 -7.84 -6.56
CA ILE A 235 -39.11 -8.12 -6.15
C ILE A 235 -38.23 -8.49 -7.35
N MET A 236 -38.70 -9.37 -8.23
CA MET A 236 -37.93 -9.77 -9.42
C MET A 236 -37.66 -8.56 -10.34
N ILE A 237 -38.64 -7.70 -10.56
CA ILE A 237 -38.48 -6.47 -11.35
C ILE A 237 -37.47 -5.53 -10.69
N LEU A 238 -37.59 -5.29 -9.38
CA LEU A 238 -36.66 -4.43 -8.63
C LEU A 238 -35.23 -4.97 -8.69
N PHE A 239 -35.06 -6.28 -8.56
CA PHE A 239 -33.76 -6.93 -8.72
C PHE A 239 -33.19 -6.73 -10.13
N LEU A 240 -33.96 -7.04 -11.17
CA LEU A 240 -33.51 -6.87 -12.56
C LEU A 240 -33.16 -5.42 -12.90
N LEU A 241 -33.95 -4.46 -12.40
CA LEU A 241 -33.66 -3.03 -12.55
C LEU A 241 -32.37 -2.65 -11.81
N THR A 242 -32.22 -3.06 -10.55
CA THR A 242 -31.04 -2.76 -9.73
C THR A 242 -29.78 -3.35 -10.35
N TYR A 243 -29.84 -4.61 -10.77
CA TYR A 243 -28.76 -5.29 -11.46
C TYR A 243 -28.43 -4.60 -12.79
N GLY A 244 -29.44 -4.33 -13.63
CA GLY A 244 -29.25 -3.72 -14.95
C GLY A 244 -28.68 -2.30 -14.88
N VAL A 245 -29.13 -1.48 -13.93
CA VAL A 245 -28.56 -0.16 -13.65
C VAL A 245 -27.11 -0.29 -13.18
N SER A 246 -26.85 -1.13 -12.18
CA SER A 246 -25.50 -1.34 -11.63
C SER A 246 -24.52 -1.84 -12.70
N PHE A 247 -24.97 -2.78 -13.53
CA PHE A 247 -24.18 -3.32 -14.63
C PHE A 247 -23.87 -2.26 -15.68
N ARG A 248 -24.88 -1.48 -16.10
CA ARG A 248 -24.67 -0.38 -17.05
C ARG A 248 -23.70 0.66 -16.51
N THR A 249 -23.78 1.01 -15.23
CA THR A 249 -22.85 1.96 -14.60
C THR A 249 -21.45 1.40 -14.51
N ALA A 250 -21.29 0.12 -14.15
CA ALA A 250 -20.00 -0.56 -14.11
C ALA A 250 -19.34 -0.60 -15.49
N TYR A 251 -20.10 -0.99 -16.51
CA TYR A 251 -19.61 -1.04 -17.88
C TYR A 251 -19.24 0.36 -18.41
N ALA A 252 -20.07 1.37 -18.15
CA ALA A 252 -19.76 2.75 -18.52
C ALA A 252 -18.50 3.27 -17.81
N ALA A 253 -18.28 2.91 -16.54
CA ALA A 253 -17.06 3.24 -15.81
C ALA A 253 -15.85 2.53 -16.42
N HIS A 254 -15.96 1.26 -16.78
CA HIS A 254 -14.90 0.50 -17.45
C HIS A 254 -14.43 1.18 -18.72
N CYS A 255 -15.36 1.55 -19.61
CA CYS A 255 -15.02 2.28 -20.83
C CYS A 255 -14.36 3.65 -20.56
N ARG A 256 -14.67 4.32 -19.45
CA ARG A 256 -14.01 5.58 -19.06
C ARG A 256 -12.61 5.33 -18.52
N THR A 257 -12.46 4.34 -17.65
CA THR A 257 -11.16 3.95 -17.07
C THR A 257 -10.18 3.53 -18.16
N ASP A 258 -10.61 2.78 -19.17
CA ASP A 258 -9.74 2.41 -20.30
C ASP A 258 -9.23 3.64 -21.06
N ARG A 259 -10.07 4.68 -21.22
CA ARG A 259 -9.63 5.95 -21.82
C ARG A 259 -8.67 6.71 -20.92
N SER A 260 -8.92 6.74 -19.62
CA SER A 260 -8.02 7.39 -18.65
C SER A 260 -6.66 6.68 -18.60
N PHE A 261 -6.65 5.34 -18.71
CA PHE A 261 -5.44 4.54 -18.79
C PHE A 261 -4.68 4.79 -20.11
N ALA A 262 -5.37 4.77 -21.26
CA ALA A 262 -4.75 5.11 -22.54
C ALA A 262 -4.19 6.55 -22.55
N ALA A 263 -4.87 7.49 -21.89
CA ALA A 263 -4.36 8.85 -21.71
C ALA A 263 -3.12 8.90 -20.80
N LEU A 264 -3.05 8.04 -19.78
CA LEU A 264 -1.89 7.91 -18.89
C LEU A 264 -0.69 7.32 -19.63
N GLU A 265 -0.88 6.26 -20.41
CA GLU A 265 0.17 5.67 -21.25
C GLU A 265 0.69 6.68 -22.28
N LYS A 266 -0.22 7.45 -22.90
CA LYS A 266 0.14 8.54 -23.80
C LYS A 266 0.94 9.64 -23.08
N HIS A 267 0.57 9.99 -21.85
CA HIS A 267 1.28 10.96 -21.02
C HIS A 267 2.71 10.48 -20.76
N PHE A 268 2.90 9.23 -20.35
CA PHE A 268 4.22 8.67 -20.11
C PHE A 268 5.03 8.34 -21.36
N GLY A 269 4.36 8.26 -22.51
CA GLY A 269 4.95 7.84 -23.78
C GLY A 269 5.36 6.36 -23.79
N ARG A 270 4.78 5.54 -22.90
CA ARG A 270 5.11 4.12 -22.73
C ARG A 270 3.95 3.36 -22.06
N PRO A 271 3.88 2.02 -22.22
CA PRO A 271 2.88 1.20 -21.54
C PRO A 271 3.03 1.26 -20.02
N VAL A 272 1.93 1.38 -19.27
CA VAL A 272 1.97 1.41 -17.79
C VAL A 272 1.87 -0.01 -17.26
N ASN A 273 2.94 -0.78 -17.44
CA ASN A 273 3.02 -2.19 -17.05
C ASN A 273 4.46 -2.61 -16.70
N ALA A 274 4.63 -3.87 -16.30
CA ALA A 274 5.92 -4.45 -15.91
C ALA A 274 6.98 -4.36 -17.04
N GLU A 275 6.59 -4.54 -18.30
CA GLU A 275 7.49 -4.47 -19.46
C GLU A 275 8.01 -3.05 -19.67
N GLY A 276 7.12 -2.06 -19.71
CA GLY A 276 7.52 -0.65 -19.84
C GLY A 276 8.40 -0.18 -18.69
N LEU A 277 8.20 -0.71 -17.49
CA LEU A 277 9.05 -0.45 -16.32
C LEU A 277 10.43 -1.10 -16.41
N LYS A 278 10.48 -2.36 -16.84
CA LYS A 278 11.74 -3.07 -17.11
C LYS A 278 12.58 -2.34 -18.14
N ASP A 279 11.96 -1.90 -19.24
CA ASP A 279 12.64 -1.16 -20.30
C ASP A 279 13.18 0.19 -19.81
N LEU A 280 12.39 0.90 -18.99
CA LEU A 280 12.83 2.14 -18.35
C LEU A 280 13.98 1.91 -17.39
N TYR A 281 13.98 0.82 -16.62
CA TYR A 281 15.01 0.57 -15.64
C TYR A 281 16.34 0.17 -16.29
N TYR A 282 16.31 -0.75 -17.26
CA TYR A 282 17.56 -1.23 -17.83
C TYR A 282 18.20 -0.22 -18.76
N GLN A 283 17.48 0.46 -19.68
CA GLN A 283 18.05 1.51 -20.56
C GLN A 283 19.47 1.18 -21.11
N ASN A 284 19.68 -0.05 -21.62
CA ASN A 284 20.95 -0.60 -22.09
C ASN A 284 22.03 -0.91 -21.02
N ARG A 285 21.76 -0.69 -19.74
CA ARG A 285 22.59 -1.16 -18.62
C ARG A 285 22.45 -2.68 -18.49
N LYS A 286 23.57 -3.35 -18.23
CA LYS A 286 23.58 -4.79 -17.96
C LYS A 286 23.50 -5.04 -16.45
N PRO A 287 22.59 -5.91 -15.98
CA PRO A 287 22.63 -6.37 -14.60
C PRO A 287 23.88 -7.21 -14.33
N ASP A 288 24.37 -7.15 -13.09
CA ASP A 288 25.44 -8.02 -12.60
C ASP A 288 25.09 -8.56 -11.21
N GLY A 289 24.43 -9.71 -11.18
CA GLY A 289 24.06 -10.39 -9.94
C GLY A 289 25.26 -10.92 -9.14
N ALA A 290 26.42 -11.14 -9.76
CA ALA A 290 27.62 -11.56 -9.03
C ALA A 290 28.23 -10.39 -8.26
N PHE A 291 28.29 -9.21 -8.88
CA PHE A 291 28.69 -7.97 -8.23
C PHE A 291 27.82 -7.68 -7.00
N TRP A 292 26.50 -7.67 -7.16
CA TRP A 292 25.59 -7.30 -6.09
C TRP A 292 25.56 -8.33 -4.96
N ARG A 293 25.60 -9.65 -5.26
CA ARG A 293 25.74 -10.68 -4.20
C ARG A 293 27.01 -10.47 -3.37
N LYS A 294 28.13 -10.13 -4.01
CA LYS A 294 29.38 -9.82 -3.29
C LYS A 294 29.24 -8.55 -2.46
N ALA A 295 28.68 -7.49 -3.00
CA ALA A 295 28.49 -6.22 -2.30
C ALA A 295 27.58 -6.37 -1.06
N LEU A 296 26.43 -7.04 -1.23
CA LEU A 296 25.49 -7.33 -0.14
C LEU A 296 26.16 -8.18 0.96
N ALA A 297 26.86 -9.26 0.59
CA ALA A 297 27.56 -10.10 1.55
C ALA A 297 28.70 -9.36 2.30
N LEU A 298 29.33 -8.36 1.67
CA LEU A 298 30.32 -7.52 2.35
C LEU A 298 29.67 -6.52 3.32
N ALA A 299 28.48 -6.02 2.99
CA ALA A 299 27.72 -5.07 3.83
C ALA A 299 26.99 -5.73 5.01
N GLU A 300 26.63 -7.01 4.88
CA GLU A 300 26.03 -7.83 5.94
C GLU A 300 27.05 -8.30 6.98
N LYS A 301 28.33 -8.45 6.60
CA LYS A 301 29.37 -8.84 7.55
C LYS A 301 29.49 -7.74 8.61
N PRO A 302 29.18 -8.04 9.87
CA PRO A 302 29.31 -7.04 10.91
C PRO A 302 30.78 -6.70 11.06
N GLU A 303 31.09 -5.41 11.02
CA GLU A 303 32.47 -4.98 11.09
C GLU A 303 33.02 -5.26 12.49
N PRO A 304 34.26 -5.74 12.64
CA PRO A 304 34.87 -5.91 13.95
C PRO A 304 34.87 -4.56 14.68
N GLY A 305 34.06 -4.44 15.74
CA GLY A 305 33.92 -3.19 16.50
C GLY A 305 32.84 -2.22 16.00
N LEU A 306 31.89 -2.67 15.17
CA LEU A 306 30.63 -1.96 14.83
C LEU A 306 29.48 -2.97 14.78
N GLN A 307 29.34 -3.75 15.84
CA GLN A 307 28.16 -4.61 16.08
C GLN A 307 27.10 -3.81 16.82
N PRO A 308 25.81 -4.18 16.83
CA PRO A 308 24.78 -3.45 17.60
C PRO A 308 25.12 -3.24 19.09
N GLN A 309 25.90 -4.15 19.67
CA GLN A 309 26.42 -4.08 21.04
C GLN A 309 27.69 -3.22 21.21
N ASP A 310 28.28 -2.72 20.12
CA ASP A 310 29.45 -1.83 20.15
C ASP A 310 28.98 -0.38 20.35
N PRO A 311 29.54 0.36 21.32
CA PRO A 311 29.12 1.73 21.60
C PRO A 311 29.40 2.72 20.44
N TYR A 312 30.19 2.32 19.44
CA TYR A 312 30.44 3.09 18.21
C TYR A 312 29.51 2.71 17.04
N TYR A 313 28.59 1.74 17.21
CA TYR A 313 27.73 1.27 16.11
C TYR A 313 26.91 2.38 15.47
N ASP A 314 26.17 3.14 16.28
CA ASP A 314 25.30 4.20 15.79
C ASP A 314 26.08 5.36 15.16
N LEU A 315 27.33 5.56 15.60
CA LEU A 315 28.17 6.67 15.18
C LEU A 315 28.42 6.67 13.67
N ILE A 316 28.42 5.50 13.04
CA ILE A 316 28.56 5.39 11.58
C ILE A 316 27.55 6.27 10.86
N SER A 317 26.29 6.27 11.32
CA SER A 317 25.19 7.01 10.69
C SER A 317 25.17 8.52 10.98
N HIS A 318 26.11 9.00 11.80
CA HIS A 318 26.17 10.38 12.28
C HIS A 318 27.53 11.05 12.04
N PRO A 319 27.95 11.25 10.77
CA PRO A 319 29.22 11.89 10.42
C PRO A 319 29.34 13.35 10.90
N LYS A 320 28.24 13.99 11.30
CA LYS A 320 28.22 15.34 11.89
C LYS A 320 28.64 15.40 13.36
N PHE A 321 28.68 14.28 14.06
CA PHE A 321 29.00 14.28 15.48
C PHE A 321 30.43 14.75 15.73
N ARG A 322 30.56 15.69 16.64
CA ARG A 322 31.85 16.05 17.21
C ARG A 322 32.24 14.99 18.24
N LEU A 323 33.45 14.48 18.08
CA LEU A 323 34.08 13.50 18.97
C LEU A 323 35.25 14.17 19.69
N SER A 324 35.62 13.67 20.86
CA SER A 324 36.93 13.98 21.44
C SER A 324 38.05 13.46 20.53
N PRO A 325 39.28 14.01 20.62
CA PRO A 325 40.41 13.53 19.81
C PRO A 325 40.69 12.03 19.99
N GLU A 326 40.51 11.52 21.21
CA GLU A 326 40.70 10.11 21.57
C GLU A 326 39.64 9.21 20.91
N GLU A 327 38.36 9.58 21.02
CA GLU A 327 37.25 8.86 20.38
C GLU A 327 37.36 8.93 18.86
N PHE A 328 37.76 10.07 18.30
CA PHE A 328 37.97 10.23 16.86
C PHE A 328 39.07 9.30 16.35
N ALA A 329 40.23 9.26 17.04
CA ALA A 329 41.33 8.36 16.69
C ALA A 329 40.91 6.88 16.84
N ALA A 330 40.18 6.55 17.91
CA ALA A 330 39.70 5.19 18.15
C ALA A 330 38.68 4.74 17.09
N PHE A 331 37.74 5.60 16.72
CA PHE A 331 36.74 5.32 15.68
C PHE A 331 37.39 5.22 14.30
N ARG A 332 38.31 6.13 13.98
CA ARG A 332 39.11 6.08 12.74
C ARG A 332 39.84 4.75 12.59
N LYS A 333 40.55 4.31 13.64
CA LYS A 333 41.28 3.04 13.63
C LYS A 333 40.35 1.86 13.33
N ARG A 334 39.13 1.85 13.87
CA ARG A 334 38.13 0.80 13.61
C ARG A 334 37.71 0.78 12.14
N LEU A 335 37.24 1.92 11.61
CA LEU A 335 36.82 2.04 10.20
C LEU A 335 37.97 1.73 9.22
N GLU A 336 39.18 2.21 9.49
CA GLU A 336 40.35 1.92 8.67
C GLU A 336 40.77 0.46 8.72
N SER A 337 40.56 -0.23 9.84
CA SER A 337 40.89 -1.66 9.99
C SER A 337 39.91 -2.58 9.27
N SER A 338 38.72 -2.07 8.90
CA SER A 338 37.64 -2.85 8.28
C SER A 338 38.03 -3.37 6.90
N ARG A 339 38.19 -4.69 6.78
CA ARG A 339 38.48 -5.35 5.50
C ARG A 339 37.27 -5.26 4.56
N SER A 340 36.06 -5.46 5.08
CA SER A 340 34.83 -5.40 4.28
C SER A 340 34.64 -4.04 3.62
N LEU A 341 34.83 -2.94 4.37
CA LEU A 341 34.73 -1.59 3.81
C LEU A 341 35.79 -1.33 2.73
N ARG A 342 37.05 -1.72 2.94
CA ARG A 342 38.09 -1.57 1.91
C ARG A 342 37.80 -2.37 0.63
N GLU A 343 37.17 -3.53 0.76
CA GLU A 343 36.73 -4.31 -0.41
C GLU A 343 35.52 -3.66 -1.10
N LEU A 344 34.58 -3.08 -0.35
CA LEU A 344 33.47 -2.29 -0.90
C LEU A 344 33.96 -1.02 -1.60
N GLU A 345 34.91 -0.30 -1.01
CA GLU A 345 35.56 0.88 -1.59
C GLU A 345 36.13 0.58 -2.98
N LYS A 346 36.80 -0.57 -3.13
CA LYS A 346 37.32 -1.05 -4.41
C LYS A 346 36.20 -1.42 -5.40
N LEU A 347 35.15 -2.08 -4.93
CA LEU A 347 34.00 -2.42 -5.79
C LEU A 347 33.30 -1.17 -6.31
N PHE A 348 33.20 -0.11 -5.49
CA PHE A 348 32.49 1.12 -5.84
C PHE A 348 33.44 2.17 -6.47
N GLU A 349 34.67 1.75 -6.82
CA GLU A 349 35.66 2.56 -7.52
C GLU A 349 35.35 2.71 -9.03
N SER A 350 34.55 1.81 -9.60
CA SER A 350 34.02 1.93 -10.97
C SER A 350 32.55 2.36 -10.97
N GLU A 351 31.99 2.51 -12.16
CA GLU A 351 30.53 2.62 -12.31
C GLU A 351 29.84 1.36 -11.77
N LEU A 352 28.67 1.53 -11.15
CA LEU A 352 27.92 0.44 -10.52
C LEU A 352 27.01 -0.20 -11.57
N PRO A 353 27.00 -1.55 -11.70
CA PRO A 353 26.09 -2.24 -12.61
C PRO A 353 24.63 -2.15 -12.12
N ALA A 354 23.67 -2.37 -13.01
CA ALA A 354 22.26 -2.45 -12.61
C ALA A 354 22.04 -3.61 -11.64
N PHE A 355 21.17 -3.43 -10.65
CA PHE A 355 20.65 -4.53 -9.82
C PHE A 355 19.66 -5.37 -10.64
N GLU A 356 19.61 -6.67 -10.42
CA GLU A 356 18.65 -7.55 -11.11
C GLU A 356 17.35 -7.64 -10.30
N TYR A 357 16.27 -7.05 -10.82
CA TYR A 357 14.93 -7.17 -10.23
C TYR A 357 14.04 -8.07 -11.08
N ASP A 358 13.03 -8.64 -10.45
CA ASP A 358 12.02 -9.47 -11.08
C ASP A 358 10.81 -8.64 -11.53
N PHE A 359 10.83 -8.19 -12.79
CA PHE A 359 9.74 -7.43 -13.40
C PHE A 359 8.66 -8.34 -13.99
N ARG A 360 7.98 -9.11 -13.14
CA ARG A 360 6.80 -9.89 -13.52
C ARG A 360 5.52 -9.14 -13.17
N GLN A 361 4.52 -9.23 -14.04
CA GLN A 361 3.20 -8.71 -13.77
C GLN A 361 2.59 -9.44 -12.56
N GLY A 362 1.91 -8.71 -11.69
CA GLY A 362 1.39 -9.19 -10.41
C GLY A 362 2.45 -9.35 -9.32
N MET A 363 3.70 -8.95 -9.57
CA MET A 363 4.81 -9.08 -8.63
C MET A 363 5.55 -7.76 -8.40
N ILE A 364 5.15 -6.66 -9.05
CA ILE A 364 5.90 -5.39 -9.01
C ILE A 364 5.92 -4.79 -7.61
N VAL A 365 4.79 -4.86 -6.88
CA VAL A 365 4.71 -4.39 -5.48
C VAL A 365 5.55 -5.24 -4.52
N GLY A 366 5.86 -6.49 -4.90
CA GLY A 366 6.70 -7.40 -4.13
C GLY A 366 8.20 -7.27 -4.40
N ILE A 367 8.63 -6.33 -5.26
CA ILE A 367 10.05 -6.12 -5.54
C ILE A 367 10.75 -5.61 -4.28
N LEU A 368 11.76 -6.37 -3.84
CA LEU A 368 12.64 -5.98 -2.75
C LEU A 368 13.85 -5.20 -3.28
N PHE A 369 14.29 -4.21 -2.51
CA PHE A 369 15.42 -3.34 -2.84
C PHE A 369 16.57 -3.48 -1.81
N PRO A 370 17.20 -4.66 -1.70
CA PRO A 370 18.21 -4.94 -0.66
C PRO A 370 19.45 -4.04 -0.76
N GLU A 371 19.78 -3.54 -1.95
CA GLU A 371 20.93 -2.68 -2.21
C GLU A 371 20.80 -1.28 -1.62
N LEU A 372 19.58 -0.80 -1.33
CA LEU A 372 19.36 0.56 -0.82
C LEU A 372 20.04 0.80 0.52
N ASN A 373 19.91 -0.16 1.45
CA ASN A 373 20.54 -0.06 2.76
C ASN A 373 22.07 -0.10 2.65
N THR A 374 22.60 -0.96 1.77
CA THR A 374 24.04 -1.04 1.47
C THR A 374 24.57 0.30 0.97
N LEU A 375 23.91 0.92 -0.02
CA LEU A 375 24.34 2.20 -0.58
C LEU A 375 24.27 3.33 0.46
N ARG A 376 23.23 3.35 1.30
CA ARG A 376 23.08 4.36 2.36
C ARG A 376 24.13 4.21 3.46
N ARG A 377 24.36 2.99 3.95
CA ARG A 377 25.39 2.71 4.96
C ARG A 377 26.79 3.01 4.46
N PHE A 378 27.06 2.65 3.20
CA PHE A 378 28.33 2.97 2.56
C PHE A 378 28.54 4.48 2.41
N ALA A 379 27.48 5.24 2.09
CA ALA A 379 27.57 6.71 2.02
C ALA A 379 27.97 7.33 3.37
N TRP A 380 27.43 6.81 4.47
CA TRP A 380 27.81 7.23 5.83
C TRP A 380 29.28 6.93 6.15
N SER A 381 29.79 5.73 5.82
CA SER A 381 31.20 5.41 6.02
C SER A 381 32.11 6.30 5.19
N GLU A 382 31.73 6.61 3.95
CA GLU A 382 32.50 7.51 3.08
C GLU A 382 32.47 8.96 3.56
N ALA A 383 31.38 9.43 4.17
CA ALA A 383 31.34 10.75 4.80
C ALA A 383 32.34 10.85 5.97
N TRP A 384 32.53 9.76 6.72
CA TRP A 384 33.61 9.66 7.71
C TRP A 384 35.00 9.64 7.06
N ARG A 385 35.18 8.94 5.93
CA ARG A 385 36.44 8.98 5.15
C ARG A 385 36.83 10.40 4.74
N VAL A 386 35.86 11.24 4.35
CA VAL A 386 36.10 12.66 4.05
C VAL A 386 36.69 13.37 5.26
N ARG A 387 36.14 13.14 6.47
CA ARG A 387 36.66 13.76 7.70
C ARG A 387 38.08 13.31 8.04
N PHE A 388 38.39 12.02 7.87
CA PHE A 388 39.75 11.51 8.08
C PHE A 388 40.74 12.14 7.09
N ALA A 389 40.37 12.21 5.82
CA ALA A 389 41.20 12.84 4.79
C ALA A 389 41.42 14.34 5.05
N ILE A 390 40.41 15.07 5.56
CA ILE A 390 40.56 16.47 5.98
C ILE A 390 41.58 16.59 7.13
N ALA A 391 41.51 15.71 8.13
CA ALA A 391 42.45 15.69 9.25
C ALA A 391 43.89 15.42 8.77
N ASP A 392 44.07 14.57 7.75
CA ASP A 392 45.37 14.28 7.13
C ASP A 392 45.82 15.34 6.10
N ARG A 393 44.98 16.35 5.83
CA ARG A 393 45.17 17.32 4.75
C ARG A 393 45.36 16.69 3.37
N ASP A 394 44.66 15.59 3.10
CA ASP A 394 44.63 14.89 1.81
C ASP A 394 43.36 15.23 1.01
N PRO A 395 43.39 16.27 0.15
CA PRO A 395 42.24 16.63 -0.68
C PRO A 395 41.88 15.57 -1.73
N ALA A 396 42.84 14.71 -2.13
CA ALA A 396 42.60 13.68 -3.14
C ALA A 396 41.76 12.55 -2.55
N ALA A 397 42.08 12.09 -1.34
CA ALA A 397 41.28 11.09 -0.63
C ALA A 397 39.87 11.59 -0.30
N ALA A 398 39.73 12.84 0.16
CA ALA A 398 38.42 13.45 0.41
C ALA A 398 37.56 13.51 -0.87
N SER A 399 38.17 13.93 -1.98
CA SER A 399 37.52 13.97 -3.29
C SER A 399 37.10 12.58 -3.79
N ALA A 400 37.94 11.56 -3.58
CA ALA A 400 37.65 10.18 -3.96
C ALA A 400 36.46 9.61 -3.18
N ALA A 401 36.37 9.90 -1.87
CA ALA A 401 35.24 9.51 -1.04
C ALA A 401 33.93 10.16 -1.49
N LEU A 402 33.91 11.48 -1.71
CA LEU A 402 32.75 12.19 -2.25
C LEU A 402 32.31 11.65 -3.61
N LYS A 403 33.28 11.26 -4.48
CA LYS A 403 33.01 10.64 -5.78
C LYS A 403 32.33 9.27 -5.63
N ARG A 404 32.73 8.45 -4.64
CA ARG A 404 32.09 7.15 -4.36
C ARG A 404 30.66 7.32 -3.85
N ILE A 405 30.40 8.27 -2.95
CA ILE A 405 29.02 8.59 -2.50
C ILE A 405 28.17 9.00 -3.70
N ARG A 406 28.69 9.86 -4.58
CA ARG A 406 27.99 10.31 -5.78
C ARG A 406 27.61 9.16 -6.71
N ARG A 407 28.45 8.14 -6.88
CA ARG A 407 28.13 6.97 -7.70
C ARG A 407 26.98 6.16 -7.12
N GLY A 408 26.96 5.96 -5.80
CA GLY A 408 25.82 5.35 -5.13
C GLY A 408 24.52 6.15 -5.37
N ARG A 409 24.61 7.48 -5.30
CA ARG A 409 23.51 8.38 -5.62
C ARG A 409 23.06 8.27 -7.09
N ASP A 410 23.99 8.27 -8.04
CA ASP A 410 23.68 8.16 -9.48
C ASP A 410 23.05 6.80 -9.81
N GLN A 411 23.47 5.73 -9.13
CA GLN A 411 22.80 4.42 -9.24
C GLN A 411 21.34 4.49 -8.81
N LEU A 412 21.06 5.10 -7.65
CA LEU A 412 19.70 5.26 -7.12
C LEU A 412 18.83 6.17 -8.00
N ALA A 413 19.41 7.22 -8.58
CA ALA A 413 18.69 8.12 -9.50
C ALA A 413 18.18 7.42 -10.77
N ASN A 414 18.77 6.27 -11.12
CA ASN A 414 18.37 5.46 -12.28
C ASN A 414 17.37 4.35 -11.93
N VAL A 415 16.90 4.27 -10.68
CA VAL A 415 15.89 3.29 -10.26
C VAL A 415 14.52 3.97 -10.26
N PRO A 416 13.60 3.61 -11.18
CA PRO A 416 12.33 4.32 -11.38
C PRO A 416 11.29 3.90 -10.35
N PHE A 417 11.53 4.21 -9.07
CA PHE A 417 10.62 3.91 -7.95
C PHE A 417 10.74 4.99 -6.87
N LEU A 418 9.67 5.22 -6.10
CA LEU A 418 9.63 6.23 -5.04
C LEU A 418 10.63 5.95 -3.92
N ILE A 419 10.70 4.70 -3.44
CA ILE A 419 11.55 4.32 -2.31
C ILE A 419 13.04 4.55 -2.63
N PRO A 420 13.60 4.06 -3.75
CA PRO A 420 14.96 4.40 -4.19
C PRO A 420 15.20 5.90 -4.36
N MET A 421 14.23 6.68 -4.87
CA MET A 421 14.34 8.14 -4.96
C MET A 421 14.47 8.79 -3.57
N LEU A 422 13.71 8.33 -2.57
CA LEU A 422 13.82 8.82 -1.20
C LEU A 422 15.18 8.47 -0.58
N VAL A 423 15.69 7.27 -0.84
CA VAL A 423 17.04 6.87 -0.39
C VAL A 423 18.12 7.68 -1.09
N MET A 424 17.98 7.96 -2.39
CA MET A 424 18.85 8.87 -3.15
C MET A 424 18.91 10.24 -2.49
N CYS A 425 17.76 10.79 -2.07
CA CYS A 425 17.73 12.06 -1.34
C CYS A 425 18.52 11.99 -0.03
N GLY A 426 18.42 10.88 0.70
CA GLY A 426 19.23 10.65 1.90
C GLY A 426 20.74 10.59 1.60
N VAL A 427 21.14 9.84 0.57
CA VAL A 427 22.55 9.69 0.16
C VAL A 427 23.15 11.01 -0.30
N GLU A 428 22.42 11.80 -1.10
CA GLU A 428 22.90 13.12 -1.51
C GLU A 428 23.00 14.09 -0.33
N ASN A 429 22.07 14.06 0.62
CA ASN A 429 22.17 14.88 1.82
C ASN A 429 23.43 14.55 2.64
N ILE A 430 23.75 13.25 2.79
CA ILE A 430 25.00 12.80 3.44
C ILE A 430 26.22 13.35 2.69
N ARG A 431 26.19 13.34 1.34
CA ARG A 431 27.26 13.89 0.51
C ARG A 431 27.40 15.41 0.67
N LEU A 432 26.30 16.14 0.69
CA LEU A 432 26.27 17.59 0.87
C LEU A 432 26.79 17.98 2.26
N ASP A 433 26.44 17.21 3.30
CA ASP A 433 27.01 17.37 4.64
C ASP A 433 28.53 17.19 4.65
N ALA A 434 29.04 16.14 4.00
CA ALA A 434 30.48 15.89 3.88
C ALA A 434 31.18 16.99 3.04
N LEU A 435 30.49 17.53 2.04
CA LEU A 435 30.98 18.64 1.22
C LEU A 435 31.12 19.93 2.02
N GLU A 436 30.18 20.25 2.93
CA GLU A 436 30.30 21.41 3.85
C GLU A 436 31.61 21.34 4.67
N PHE A 437 31.96 20.15 5.20
CA PHE A 437 33.23 19.95 5.90
C PHE A 437 34.44 20.14 4.98
N PHE A 438 34.39 19.59 3.77
CA PHE A 438 35.50 19.72 2.83
C PHE A 438 35.71 21.17 2.37
N LEU A 439 34.63 21.92 2.12
CA LEU A 439 34.69 23.36 1.84
C LEU A 439 35.29 24.15 3.01
N SER A 440 34.80 23.91 4.22
CA SER A 440 35.27 24.59 5.44
C SER A 440 36.74 24.29 5.78
N SER A 441 37.30 23.19 5.28
CA SER A 441 38.72 22.86 5.46
C SER A 441 39.67 23.76 4.65
N GLY A 442 39.18 24.44 3.62
CA GLY A 442 39.99 25.24 2.69
C GLY A 442 40.91 24.41 1.77
N LEU A 443 40.91 23.08 1.86
CA LEU A 443 41.72 22.17 1.04
C LEU A 443 41.30 22.05 -0.44
N PRO A 444 40.01 22.19 -0.83
CA PRO A 444 39.62 22.06 -2.24
C PRO A 444 40.29 23.10 -3.14
N SER A 445 40.72 22.69 -4.33
CA SER A 445 41.27 23.61 -5.34
C SER A 445 40.16 24.32 -6.13
N ASP A 446 40.47 25.48 -6.71
CA ASP A 446 39.50 26.27 -7.49
C ASP A 446 38.94 25.48 -8.67
N ALA A 447 39.79 24.72 -9.36
CA ALA A 447 39.36 23.86 -10.47
C ALA A 447 38.39 22.76 -10.01
N TRP A 448 38.64 22.18 -8.82
CA TRP A 448 37.75 21.16 -8.27
C TRP A 448 36.40 21.77 -7.86
N LEU A 449 36.41 22.95 -7.22
CA LEU A 449 35.22 23.67 -6.81
C LEU A 449 34.34 24.05 -8.00
N ALA A 450 34.92 24.60 -9.08
CA ALA A 450 34.18 24.96 -10.28
C ALA A 450 33.53 23.74 -10.94
N GLU A 451 34.24 22.62 -11.00
CA GLU A 451 33.71 21.37 -11.53
C GLU A 451 32.60 20.79 -10.64
N GLU A 452 32.74 20.86 -9.31
CA GLU A 452 31.70 20.38 -8.40
C GLU A 452 30.45 21.26 -8.42
N GLN A 453 30.62 22.59 -8.59
CA GLN A 453 29.51 23.52 -8.82
C GLN A 453 28.71 23.12 -10.07
N LYS A 454 29.41 22.86 -11.19
CA LYS A 454 28.77 22.40 -12.43
C LYS A 454 27.99 21.10 -12.23
N ARG A 455 28.57 20.14 -11.50
CA ARG A 455 27.91 18.84 -11.23
C ARG A 455 26.65 18.97 -10.38
N LEU A 456 26.63 19.89 -9.43
CA LEU A 456 25.43 20.19 -8.64
C LEU A 456 24.32 20.76 -9.53
N ALA A 457 24.65 21.70 -10.42
CA ALA A 457 23.72 22.26 -11.39
C ALA A 457 23.18 21.18 -12.35
N ASP A 458 24.06 20.32 -12.87
CA ASP A 458 23.69 19.21 -13.76
C ASP A 458 22.82 18.17 -13.05
N PHE A 459 23.07 17.90 -11.76
CA PHE A 459 22.21 17.01 -10.99
C PHE A 459 20.83 17.62 -10.73
N ARG A 460 20.75 18.91 -10.36
CA ARG A 460 19.48 19.63 -10.21
C ARG A 460 18.61 19.53 -11.46
N LYS A 461 19.19 19.71 -12.66
CA LYS A 461 18.46 19.53 -13.93
C LYS A 461 17.93 18.10 -14.11
N ARG A 462 18.70 17.09 -13.68
CA ARG A 462 18.27 15.68 -13.75
C ARG A 462 17.18 15.32 -12.74
N MET A 463 16.98 16.09 -11.66
CA MET A 463 15.97 15.77 -10.64
C MET A 463 14.55 15.75 -11.21
N GLU A 464 14.23 16.57 -12.21
CA GLU A 464 12.91 16.53 -12.87
C GLU A 464 12.67 15.18 -13.55
N THR A 465 13.69 14.65 -14.24
CA THR A 465 13.63 13.31 -14.85
C THR A 465 13.52 12.21 -13.79
N VAL A 466 14.25 12.32 -12.68
CA VAL A 466 14.14 11.36 -11.56
C VAL A 466 12.73 11.38 -10.95
N ASN A 467 12.16 12.57 -10.73
CA ASN A 467 10.79 12.74 -10.25
C ASN A 467 9.78 12.06 -11.18
N TYR A 468 9.93 12.31 -12.48
CA TYR A 468 9.05 11.75 -13.51
C TYR A 468 9.17 10.22 -13.60
N HIS A 469 10.38 9.67 -13.53
CA HIS A 469 10.60 8.23 -13.51
C HIS A 469 10.05 7.56 -12.25
N ALA A 470 10.20 8.20 -11.08
CA ALA A 470 9.63 7.71 -9.84
C ALA A 470 8.08 7.72 -9.90
N LEU A 471 7.48 8.81 -10.40
CA LEU A 471 6.03 8.91 -10.61
C LEU A 471 5.51 7.80 -11.54
N TYR A 472 6.21 7.54 -12.63
CA TYR A 472 5.87 6.44 -13.54
C TYR A 472 5.97 5.07 -12.86
N GLY A 473 7.04 4.82 -12.11
CA GLY A 473 7.22 3.58 -11.34
C GLY A 473 6.11 3.32 -10.34
N GLU A 474 5.72 4.35 -9.60
CA GLU A 474 4.57 4.28 -8.68
C GLU A 474 3.26 4.01 -9.42
N ALA A 475 3.04 4.68 -10.56
CA ALA A 475 1.85 4.40 -11.37
C ALA A 475 1.81 2.94 -11.81
N VAL A 476 2.93 2.36 -12.28
CA VAL A 476 2.99 0.94 -12.64
C VAL A 476 2.74 0.04 -11.43
N MET A 477 3.40 0.31 -10.30
CA MET A 477 3.25 -0.48 -9.08
C MET A 477 1.80 -0.50 -8.59
N ILE A 478 1.15 0.66 -8.49
CA ILE A 478 -0.23 0.76 -8.00
C ILE A 478 -1.22 0.15 -9.00
N MET A 479 -0.97 0.26 -10.30
CA MET A 479 -1.80 -0.42 -11.30
C MET A 479 -1.64 -1.94 -11.22
N ASP A 480 -0.45 -2.43 -10.90
CA ASP A 480 -0.19 -3.86 -10.64
C ASP A 480 -0.94 -4.33 -9.38
N VAL A 481 -0.92 -3.55 -8.29
CA VAL A 481 -1.75 -3.81 -7.08
C VAL A 481 -3.23 -3.90 -7.42
N CYS A 482 -3.74 -2.99 -8.25
CA CYS A 482 -5.14 -3.04 -8.70
C CYS A 482 -5.46 -4.33 -9.47
N VAL A 483 -4.51 -4.87 -10.23
CA VAL A 483 -4.66 -6.17 -10.91
C VAL A 483 -4.68 -7.31 -9.91
N ILE A 484 -3.74 -7.33 -8.96
CA ILE A 484 -3.62 -8.35 -7.89
C ILE A 484 -4.89 -8.43 -7.05
N VAL A 485 -5.37 -7.28 -6.54
CA VAL A 485 -6.61 -7.19 -5.74
C VAL A 485 -7.79 -7.70 -6.55
N ALA A 486 -7.84 -7.35 -7.82
CA ALA A 486 -8.96 -7.74 -8.66
C ALA A 486 -8.87 -9.19 -9.17
N SER A 487 -7.69 -9.82 -9.15
CA SER A 487 -7.47 -11.24 -9.44
C SER A 487 -7.58 -12.14 -8.21
N GLY A 488 -7.75 -11.58 -6.99
CA GLY A 488 -7.91 -12.38 -5.76
C GLY A 488 -6.61 -13.02 -5.29
N CYS A 489 -5.47 -12.46 -5.68
CA CYS A 489 -4.14 -12.93 -5.27
C CYS A 489 -3.62 -12.13 -4.06
N SER A 490 -2.90 -12.78 -3.15
CA SER A 490 -2.07 -12.13 -2.13
C SER A 490 -0.71 -11.74 -2.70
N CYS A 491 -0.04 -10.76 -2.09
CA CYS A 491 1.29 -10.32 -2.53
C CYS A 491 2.31 -10.27 -1.37
N PRO A 492 3.50 -10.91 -1.53
CA PRO A 492 3.84 -11.85 -2.60
C PRO A 492 2.98 -13.12 -2.50
N PRO A 493 2.68 -13.79 -3.63
CA PRO A 493 1.99 -15.07 -3.60
C PRO A 493 2.87 -16.07 -2.84
N GLU A 494 2.44 -16.47 -1.65
CA GLU A 494 3.07 -17.58 -0.96
C GLU A 494 2.92 -18.83 -1.84
N LYS A 495 3.98 -19.64 -1.90
CA LYS A 495 4.04 -20.84 -2.76
C LYS A 495 2.87 -21.82 -2.54
N ASP A 496 2.19 -21.72 -1.41
CA ASP A 496 1.16 -22.62 -0.96
C ASP A 496 -0.23 -21.97 -0.85
N MET A 497 -0.38 -20.68 -1.20
CA MET A 497 -1.69 -20.02 -1.17
C MET A 497 -2.52 -20.41 -2.40
N THR A 498 -3.72 -20.91 -2.15
CA THR A 498 -4.69 -21.17 -3.22
C THR A 498 -5.26 -19.83 -3.70
N PRO A 499 -5.19 -19.53 -5.02
CA PRO A 499 -5.75 -18.30 -5.55
C PRO A 499 -7.26 -18.28 -5.32
N THR A 500 -7.76 -17.23 -4.66
CA THR A 500 -9.20 -17.04 -4.45
C THR A 500 -9.84 -16.45 -5.72
N PRO A 501 -11.13 -16.71 -6.02
CA PRO A 501 -11.78 -16.12 -7.18
C PRO A 501 -11.70 -14.59 -7.12
N GLY A 502 -11.06 -13.99 -8.12
CA GLY A 502 -10.86 -12.55 -8.17
C GLY A 502 -12.18 -11.78 -8.30
N LEU A 503 -12.19 -10.55 -7.80
CA LEU A 503 -13.32 -9.63 -7.97
C LEU A 503 -13.66 -9.38 -9.46
N TYR A 504 -12.68 -9.50 -10.37
CA TYR A 504 -12.95 -9.48 -11.81
C TYR A 504 -13.76 -10.69 -12.26
N ASP A 505 -13.50 -11.90 -11.76
CA ASP A 505 -14.25 -13.09 -12.18
C ASP A 505 -15.71 -13.00 -11.70
N LEU A 506 -15.90 -12.35 -10.55
CA LEU A 506 -17.20 -12.07 -9.95
C LEU A 506 -17.90 -10.82 -10.52
N ARG A 507 -17.30 -10.09 -11.46
CA ARG A 507 -17.81 -8.79 -11.97
C ARG A 507 -19.24 -8.85 -12.51
N TRP A 508 -19.61 -10.00 -13.07
CA TRP A 508 -20.94 -10.22 -13.63
C TRP A 508 -21.98 -10.55 -12.55
N LEU A 509 -21.55 -11.12 -11.43
CA LEU A 509 -22.41 -11.37 -10.29
C LEU A 509 -22.55 -10.15 -9.39
N PHE A 510 -21.53 -9.29 -9.31
CA PHE A 510 -21.50 -8.12 -8.41
C PHE A 510 -21.09 -6.85 -9.14
N PRO A 511 -21.93 -6.35 -10.07
CA PRO A 511 -21.58 -5.19 -10.88
C PRO A 511 -21.32 -3.92 -10.05
N ALA A 512 -21.95 -3.76 -8.88
CA ALA A 512 -21.69 -2.59 -8.02
C ALA A 512 -20.28 -2.61 -7.41
N GLY A 513 -19.75 -3.78 -7.03
CA GLY A 513 -18.37 -3.93 -6.57
C GLY A 513 -17.37 -3.67 -7.70
N TRP A 514 -17.66 -4.22 -8.89
CA TRP A 514 -16.86 -3.96 -10.10
C TRP A 514 -16.81 -2.48 -10.47
N TYR A 515 -17.95 -1.77 -10.38
CA TYR A 515 -18.03 -0.32 -10.63
C TYR A 515 -17.07 0.47 -9.74
N GLN A 516 -17.05 0.21 -8.43
CA GLN A 516 -16.24 0.96 -7.48
C GLN A 516 -14.74 0.75 -7.70
N LEU A 517 -14.29 -0.50 -7.91
CA LEU A 517 -12.89 -0.82 -8.19
C LEU A 517 -12.43 -0.19 -9.51
N THR A 518 -13.26 -0.31 -10.54
CA THR A 518 -12.97 0.25 -11.86
C THR A 518 -12.85 1.77 -11.80
N ARG A 519 -13.73 2.41 -11.01
CA ARG A 519 -13.70 3.86 -10.80
C ARG A 519 -12.48 4.29 -9.99
N ALA A 520 -12.13 3.58 -8.92
CA ALA A 520 -10.91 3.85 -8.13
C ALA A 520 -9.66 3.78 -9.03
N ARG A 521 -9.55 2.74 -9.86
CA ARG A 521 -8.48 2.61 -10.86
C ARG A 521 -8.46 3.78 -11.86
N GLY A 522 -9.63 4.26 -12.29
CA GLY A 522 -9.76 5.44 -13.17
C GLY A 522 -9.28 6.73 -12.49
N ILE A 523 -9.67 6.95 -11.23
CA ILE A 523 -9.22 8.10 -10.42
C ILE A 523 -7.70 8.08 -10.23
N LEU A 524 -7.13 6.90 -9.95
CA LEU A 524 -5.68 6.73 -9.86
C LEU A 524 -5.00 7.11 -11.18
N ALA A 525 -5.49 6.58 -12.30
CA ALA A 525 -4.93 6.89 -13.62
C ALA A 525 -4.99 8.38 -13.96
N GLU A 526 -6.05 9.08 -13.55
CA GLU A 526 -6.15 10.54 -13.70
C GLU A 526 -5.21 11.30 -12.76
N SER A 527 -5.02 10.82 -11.53
CA SER A 527 -4.17 11.46 -10.52
C SER A 527 -2.68 11.37 -10.85
N TYR A 528 -2.24 10.27 -11.47
CA TYR A 528 -0.87 10.10 -11.95
C TYR A 528 -0.55 10.88 -13.23
N ARG A 529 -1.54 11.53 -13.85
CA ARG A 529 -1.41 12.31 -15.08
C ARG A 529 -0.85 13.72 -14.83
N THR A 530 0.21 13.77 -14.04
CA THR A 530 0.98 14.96 -13.66
C THR A 530 2.45 14.78 -14.05
N THR A 531 3.23 15.86 -14.00
CA THR A 531 4.68 15.81 -14.21
C THR A 531 5.47 15.82 -12.91
N ASP A 532 4.81 16.10 -11.77
CA ASP A 532 5.47 16.24 -10.47
C ASP A 532 4.67 15.54 -9.35
N LEU A 533 5.35 14.76 -8.52
CA LEU A 533 4.78 14.09 -7.33
C LEU A 533 4.07 15.06 -6.36
N SER A 534 4.58 16.29 -6.22
CA SER A 534 3.98 17.34 -5.37
C SER A 534 2.65 17.89 -5.90
N GLN A 535 2.34 17.65 -7.17
CA GLN A 535 1.10 18.10 -7.80
C GLN A 535 -0.01 17.03 -7.75
N VAL A 536 0.30 15.85 -7.21
CA VAL A 536 -0.70 14.78 -7.06
C VAL A 536 -1.72 15.22 -6.00
N VAL A 537 -2.97 15.37 -6.41
CA VAL A 537 -4.05 15.83 -5.53
C VAL A 537 -4.59 14.67 -4.71
N TYR A 538 -4.54 14.79 -3.38
CA TYR A 538 -5.13 13.86 -2.42
C TYR A 538 -6.22 14.54 -1.60
N LYS A 539 -7.40 13.91 -1.47
CA LYS A 539 -8.49 14.35 -0.60
C LYS A 539 -8.57 13.44 0.62
N ARG A 540 -8.13 13.93 1.79
CA ARG A 540 -8.03 13.14 3.04
C ARG A 540 -9.37 12.71 3.64
N HIS A 541 -10.45 13.42 3.35
CA HIS A 541 -11.78 13.14 3.88
C HIS A 541 -12.81 13.23 2.77
N THR A 542 -13.13 12.09 2.17
CA THR A 542 -14.16 11.96 1.16
C THR A 542 -15.14 10.89 1.59
N SER A 543 -16.44 11.17 1.42
CA SER A 543 -17.50 10.19 1.60
C SER A 543 -17.64 9.25 0.39
N ASP A 544 -16.90 9.55 -0.69
CA ASP A 544 -16.90 8.74 -1.90
C ASP A 544 -15.91 7.59 -1.77
N THR A 545 -16.43 6.35 -1.83
CA THR A 545 -15.62 5.17 -1.57
C THR A 545 -14.52 4.94 -2.61
N ALA A 546 -14.75 5.28 -3.88
CA ALA A 546 -13.74 5.12 -4.92
C ALA A 546 -12.61 6.16 -4.78
N GLU A 547 -12.95 7.39 -4.38
CA GLU A 547 -11.94 8.40 -4.05
C GLU A 547 -11.15 8.02 -2.78
N HIS A 548 -11.81 7.45 -1.77
CA HIS A 548 -11.13 6.99 -0.55
C HIS A 548 -10.11 5.88 -0.86
N LEU A 549 -10.52 4.88 -1.64
CA LEU A 549 -9.65 3.80 -2.12
C LEU A 549 -8.44 4.33 -2.88
N ALA A 550 -8.66 5.22 -3.85
CA ALA A 550 -7.57 5.85 -4.58
C ALA A 550 -6.66 6.66 -3.64
N GLY A 551 -7.26 7.35 -2.67
CA GLY A 551 -6.57 8.21 -1.73
C GLY A 551 -5.49 7.50 -0.90
N ILE A 552 -5.69 6.23 -0.55
CA ILE A 552 -4.70 5.42 0.20
C ILE A 552 -3.35 5.42 -0.53
N PHE A 553 -3.37 5.25 -1.85
CA PHE A 553 -2.15 5.18 -2.67
C PHE A 553 -1.52 6.55 -2.97
N LEU A 554 -2.30 7.63 -2.86
CA LEU A 554 -1.84 8.98 -3.23
C LEU A 554 -1.25 9.77 -2.04
N ALA A 555 -1.56 9.37 -0.81
CA ALA A 555 -1.26 10.15 0.40
C ALA A 555 0.25 10.45 0.59
N ALA A 556 1.14 9.54 0.17
CA ALA A 556 2.58 9.69 0.38
C ALA A 556 3.30 10.51 -0.71
N LEU A 557 2.66 10.73 -1.87
CA LEU A 557 3.32 11.25 -3.07
C LEU A 557 3.70 12.72 -2.93
N ASP A 558 2.81 13.57 -2.40
CA ASP A 558 3.10 14.98 -2.19
C ASP A 558 4.29 15.19 -1.22
N SER A 559 4.30 14.45 -0.11
CA SER A 559 5.41 14.48 0.86
C SER A 559 6.74 14.09 0.21
N ALA A 560 6.73 13.10 -0.69
CA ALA A 560 7.92 12.70 -1.42
C ALA A 560 8.38 13.74 -2.45
N GLY A 561 7.45 14.37 -3.17
CA GLY A 561 7.74 15.49 -4.08
C GLY A 561 8.39 16.67 -3.34
N ARG A 562 7.84 17.05 -2.18
CA ARG A 562 8.41 18.11 -1.33
C ARG A 562 9.82 17.78 -0.81
N LYS A 563 10.12 16.51 -0.51
CA LYS A 563 11.48 16.07 -0.15
C LYS A 563 12.47 16.25 -1.31
N LEU A 564 12.05 15.97 -2.55
CA LEU A 564 12.89 16.17 -3.72
C LEU A 564 13.13 17.67 -4.00
N HIS A 565 12.11 18.52 -3.88
CA HIS A 565 12.27 19.97 -3.97
C HIS A 565 13.20 20.51 -2.88
N SER A 566 13.10 19.99 -1.65
CA SER A 566 14.00 20.36 -0.55
C SER A 566 15.45 19.99 -0.85
N LEU A 567 15.69 18.83 -1.47
CA LEU A 567 17.02 18.45 -1.94
C LEU A 567 17.52 19.37 -3.07
N SER A 568 16.65 19.73 -4.02
CA SER A 568 16.98 20.66 -5.11
C SER A 568 17.37 22.05 -4.58
N ALA A 569 16.64 22.55 -3.58
CA ALA A 569 16.99 23.76 -2.82
C ALA A 569 18.36 23.60 -2.15
N ARG A 570 18.62 22.47 -1.51
CA ARG A 570 19.91 22.22 -0.85
C ARG A 570 21.10 22.13 -1.82
N CYS A 571 20.90 21.55 -3.00
CA CYS A 571 21.92 21.57 -4.04
C CYS A 571 22.18 23.00 -4.54
N LEU A 572 21.13 23.84 -4.66
CA LEU A 572 21.26 25.24 -5.10
C LEU A 572 21.99 26.11 -4.08
N THR A 573 21.72 25.92 -2.79
CA THR A 573 22.39 26.66 -1.71
C THR A 573 23.86 26.29 -1.67
N MET A 574 24.19 25.01 -1.84
CA MET A 574 25.58 24.54 -1.96
C MET A 574 26.28 25.08 -3.22
N GLU A 575 25.63 25.03 -4.38
CA GLU A 575 26.13 25.59 -5.65
C GLU A 575 26.45 27.09 -5.52
N THR A 576 25.56 27.83 -4.86
CA THR A 576 25.71 29.27 -4.59
C THR A 576 26.86 29.53 -3.61
N LEU A 577 26.96 28.74 -2.53
CA LEU A 577 28.04 28.84 -1.55
C LEU A 577 29.42 28.59 -2.17
N ILE A 578 29.53 27.61 -3.07
CA ILE A 578 30.77 27.36 -3.82
C ILE A 578 31.13 28.56 -4.71
N GLY A 579 30.15 29.15 -5.39
CA GLY A 579 30.34 30.34 -6.20
C GLY A 579 30.86 31.53 -5.39
N ILE A 580 30.30 31.75 -4.20
CA ILE A 580 30.74 32.78 -3.25
C ILE A 580 32.17 32.54 -2.78
N GLU A 581 32.54 31.29 -2.48
CA GLU A 581 33.91 30.94 -2.08
C GLU A 581 34.91 31.20 -3.22
N LEU A 582 34.57 30.81 -4.45
CA LEU A 582 35.39 31.10 -5.64
C LEU A 582 35.55 32.62 -5.86
N GLU A 583 34.49 33.40 -5.69
CA GLU A 583 34.55 34.86 -5.80
C GLU A 583 35.44 35.46 -4.72
N LYS A 584 35.33 34.98 -3.47
CA LYS A 584 36.21 35.42 -2.38
C LYS A 584 37.67 35.10 -2.65
N ARG A 585 37.97 33.94 -3.25
CA ARG A 585 39.35 33.60 -3.64
C ARG A 585 39.90 34.54 -4.72
N ARG A 586 39.05 35.00 -5.64
CA ARG A 586 39.41 35.96 -6.70
C ARG A 586 39.58 37.39 -6.19
N THR A 587 38.69 37.85 -5.30
CA THR A 587 38.59 39.27 -4.88
C THR A 587 39.22 39.54 -3.51
N GLY A 588 39.53 38.50 -2.75
CA GLY A 588 40.08 38.56 -1.40
C GLY A 588 39.03 38.76 -0.30
N LYS A 589 37.75 38.98 -0.62
CA LYS A 589 36.68 39.23 0.38
C LYS A 589 35.37 38.56 -0.02
N TYR A 590 34.59 38.15 0.98
CA TYR A 590 33.20 37.73 0.73
C TYR A 590 32.32 38.94 0.37
N PRO A 591 31.35 38.81 -0.55
CA PRO A 591 30.43 39.87 -0.89
C PRO A 591 29.61 40.32 0.34
N ASP A 592 29.16 41.57 0.38
CA ASP A 592 28.29 42.05 1.47
C ASP A 592 26.84 41.59 1.30
N LYS A 593 26.41 41.42 0.04
CA LYS A 593 25.08 40.95 -0.36
C LYS A 593 25.18 40.22 -1.70
N LEU A 594 24.21 39.34 -1.98
CA LEU A 594 24.00 38.81 -3.32
C LEU A 594 23.11 39.79 -4.09
N GLU A 595 23.59 40.31 -5.22
CA GLU A 595 22.81 41.27 -6.02
C GLU A 595 21.59 40.63 -6.69
N ASN A 596 21.74 39.38 -7.15
CA ASN A 596 20.68 38.60 -7.79
C ASN A 596 20.67 37.18 -7.21
N PRO A 597 20.13 36.98 -5.99
CA PRO A 597 20.06 35.65 -5.40
C PRO A 597 19.20 34.73 -6.27
N PRO A 598 19.63 33.48 -6.52
CA PRO A 598 18.82 32.50 -7.24
C PRO A 598 17.46 32.28 -6.56
N ILE A 599 16.44 31.99 -7.37
CA ILE A 599 15.12 31.59 -6.88
C ILE A 599 15.14 30.08 -6.58
N ASP A 600 14.64 29.71 -5.41
CA ASP A 600 14.53 28.33 -4.97
C ASP A 600 13.31 27.61 -5.61
N PRO A 601 13.20 26.28 -5.48
CA PRO A 601 12.06 25.52 -6.00
C PRO A 601 10.70 25.89 -5.39
N PHE A 602 10.67 26.64 -4.29
CA PHE A 602 9.45 27.08 -3.60
C PHE A 602 9.00 28.49 -4.01
N GLY A 603 9.78 29.16 -4.87
CA GLY A 603 9.50 30.46 -5.47
C GLY A 603 10.11 31.65 -4.75
N GLU A 604 10.97 31.43 -3.75
CA GLU A 604 11.58 32.49 -2.94
C GLU A 604 13.08 32.67 -3.29
N PRO A 605 13.62 33.90 -3.21
CA PRO A 605 15.05 34.11 -3.37
C PRO A 605 15.83 33.49 -2.20
N LEU A 606 16.99 32.92 -2.50
CA LEU A 606 17.91 32.43 -1.46
C LEU A 606 18.38 33.56 -0.53
N ILE A 607 18.53 33.22 0.75
CA ILE A 607 19.04 34.13 1.76
C ILE A 607 20.54 33.89 1.92
N TYR A 608 21.31 34.98 2.00
CA TYR A 608 22.76 34.97 2.21
C TYR A 608 23.13 35.72 3.48
N ARG A 609 24.06 35.14 4.26
CA ARG A 609 24.62 35.81 5.43
C ARG A 609 26.10 35.44 5.61
N LYS A 610 26.88 36.43 6.08
CA LYS A 610 28.25 36.22 6.56
C LYS A 610 28.43 36.76 7.98
N GLY A 611 29.37 36.19 8.72
CA GLY A 611 29.69 36.58 10.10
C GLY A 611 29.16 35.58 11.13
N LYS A 612 28.91 36.07 12.35
CA LYS A 612 28.41 35.26 13.46
C LYS A 612 26.98 34.76 13.21
N MET A 613 26.79 33.44 13.24
CA MET A 613 25.51 32.79 13.01
C MET A 613 25.29 31.56 13.91
N PRO A 614 24.02 31.19 14.17
CA PRO A 614 23.72 30.00 14.95
C PRO A 614 24.08 28.72 14.20
N TYR A 615 24.68 27.78 14.91
CA TYR A 615 25.04 26.45 14.40
C TYR A 615 24.66 25.40 15.44
N ILE A 616 24.02 24.32 14.99
CA ILE A 616 23.70 23.17 15.83
C ILE A 616 24.91 22.24 15.78
N GLN A 617 25.65 22.20 16.89
CA GLN A 617 26.72 21.24 17.07
C GLN A 617 26.16 20.00 17.78
N TYR A 618 26.25 18.87 17.10
CA TYR A 618 25.92 17.58 17.67
C TYR A 618 27.16 17.03 18.38
N GLN A 619 27.08 16.81 19.69
CA GLN A 619 28.14 16.21 20.49
C GLN A 619 27.69 14.83 20.97
N ARG A 620 28.58 13.83 20.92
CA ARG A 620 28.32 12.53 21.52
C ARG A 620 29.55 12.07 22.28
N THR A 621 29.32 11.63 23.51
CA THR A 621 30.28 10.84 24.28
C THR A 621 29.94 9.37 24.07
N VAL A 622 30.91 8.57 23.68
CA VAL A 622 30.70 7.15 23.40
C VAL A 622 30.41 6.40 24.72
N GLY A 623 29.31 5.64 24.78
CA GLY A 623 28.91 4.86 25.96
C GLY A 623 27.84 5.50 26.85
N THR A 624 27.24 6.62 26.46
CA THR A 624 26.04 7.18 27.13
C THR A 624 24.75 6.64 26.54
N ASP A 625 23.70 6.45 27.35
CA ASP A 625 22.38 5.89 26.98
C ASP A 625 21.58 6.74 25.97
N HIS A 626 22.09 7.88 25.51
CA HIS A 626 21.40 8.77 24.56
C HIS A 626 21.87 8.50 23.11
N PRO A 627 21.13 7.72 22.29
CA PRO A 627 21.57 7.31 20.95
C PRO A 627 21.72 8.49 19.98
N TYR A 628 21.06 9.62 20.23
CA TYR A 628 21.03 10.78 19.34
C TYR A 628 22.09 11.86 19.64
N GLY A 629 22.90 11.69 20.70
CA GLY A 629 23.84 12.71 21.17
C GLY A 629 23.14 13.92 21.81
N GLU A 630 23.94 14.89 22.25
CA GLU A 630 23.48 16.20 22.74
C GLU A 630 23.53 17.24 21.62
N GLU A 631 22.42 17.93 21.40
CA GLU A 631 22.36 19.08 20.50
C GLU A 631 22.73 20.36 21.25
N LYS A 632 23.81 21.02 20.83
CA LYS A 632 24.23 22.31 21.39
C LYS A 632 24.15 23.40 20.34
N ARG A 633 23.31 24.40 20.58
CA ARG A 633 23.30 25.64 19.77
C ARG A 633 24.51 26.48 20.16
N ILE A 634 25.43 26.67 19.22
CA ILE A 634 26.61 27.52 19.36
C ILE A 634 26.58 28.64 18.32
N THR A 635 27.39 29.67 18.51
CA THR A 635 27.61 30.71 17.50
C THR A 635 28.96 30.51 16.84
N VAL A 636 29.00 30.52 15.52
CA VAL A 636 30.20 30.31 14.72
C VAL A 636 30.38 31.45 13.73
N ASP A 637 31.62 31.77 13.38
CA ASP A 637 31.90 32.64 12.23
C ASP A 637 31.83 31.81 10.95
N ALA A 638 30.95 32.21 10.03
CA ALA A 638 30.65 31.43 8.86
C ALA A 638 30.07 32.28 7.72
N VAL A 639 29.95 31.65 6.56
CA VAL A 639 29.19 32.11 5.41
C VAL A 639 28.12 31.06 5.12
N ALA A 640 26.86 31.48 5.02
CA ALA A 640 25.75 30.57 4.80
C ALA A 640 24.80 31.09 3.73
N VAL A 641 24.20 30.13 3.02
CA VAL A 641 23.13 30.34 2.07
C VAL A 641 22.02 29.35 2.41
N TRP A 642 20.76 29.81 2.45
CA TRP A 642 19.62 28.92 2.69
C TRP A 642 18.36 29.31 1.93
N SER A 643 17.48 28.33 1.76
CA SER A 643 16.10 28.45 1.32
C SER A 643 15.18 28.35 2.53
N LYS A 644 14.06 29.10 2.53
CA LYS A 644 13.02 29.10 3.58
C LYS A 644 12.12 27.84 3.60
N GLY A 645 12.47 26.84 2.79
CA GLY A 645 11.73 25.60 2.71
C GLY A 645 10.27 25.74 2.23
N PRO A 646 9.49 24.64 2.30
CA PRO A 646 8.11 24.61 1.87
C PRO A 646 7.14 25.43 2.75
N ASP A 647 7.45 25.69 4.02
CA ASP A 647 6.58 26.52 4.88
C ASP A 647 6.77 28.04 4.69
N ARG A 648 7.84 28.43 3.97
CA ARG A 648 8.23 29.80 3.60
C ARG A 648 8.56 30.71 4.79
N LYS A 649 8.83 30.15 5.95
CA LYS A 649 9.26 30.88 7.14
C LYS A 649 10.78 30.81 7.22
N ASP A 650 11.39 31.94 7.55
CA ASP A 650 12.84 32.00 7.73
C ASP A 650 13.19 31.57 9.16
N ASP A 651 13.68 30.34 9.30
CA ASP A 651 14.16 29.78 10.56
C ASP A 651 15.68 29.98 10.75
N GLN A 652 16.23 31.01 10.09
CA GLN A 652 17.64 31.43 10.14
C GLN A 652 18.61 30.37 9.60
N GLY A 653 18.15 29.52 8.68
CA GLY A 653 18.93 28.43 8.11
C GLY A 653 19.17 27.28 9.09
N LEU A 654 18.39 27.17 10.16
CA LEU A 654 18.41 25.99 11.03
C LEU A 654 17.57 24.88 10.41
N SER A 655 17.76 23.63 10.82
CA SER A 655 16.93 22.50 10.37
C SER A 655 16.74 21.54 11.53
N GLY A 656 15.53 21.01 11.73
CA GLY A 656 15.25 20.12 12.86
C GLY A 656 13.85 20.34 13.45
N TRP A 657 13.74 20.26 14.77
CA TRP A 657 12.51 20.50 15.51
C TRP A 657 12.74 21.59 16.56
N GLU A 658 11.79 22.50 16.70
CA GLU A 658 11.68 23.38 17.85
C GLU A 658 11.19 22.60 19.09
N GLU A 659 11.47 23.12 20.29
CA GLU A 659 11.04 22.52 21.57
C GLU A 659 9.50 22.41 21.69
N ASN A 660 8.76 23.23 20.94
CA ASN A 660 7.30 23.19 20.86
C ASN A 660 6.76 22.13 19.87
N GLY A 661 7.64 21.33 19.26
CA GLY A 661 7.28 20.32 18.25
C GLY A 661 7.02 20.89 16.86
N LYS A 662 7.31 22.17 16.58
CA LYS A 662 7.27 22.74 15.22
C LYS A 662 8.49 22.26 14.43
N ARG A 663 8.26 21.76 13.22
CA ARG A 663 9.32 21.36 12.31
C ARG A 663 9.95 22.59 11.66
N ILE A 664 11.28 22.63 11.65
CA ILE A 664 12.10 23.60 10.94
C ILE A 664 12.53 22.95 9.62
N ASP A 665 12.27 23.60 8.48
CA ASP A 665 12.43 23.02 7.15
C ASP A 665 13.36 23.80 6.19
N ASP A 666 14.09 24.81 6.68
CA ASP A 666 15.11 25.50 5.87
C ASP A 666 16.16 24.52 5.32
N ALA A 667 16.48 24.69 4.04
CA ALA A 667 17.57 23.96 3.40
C ALA A 667 18.81 24.84 3.36
N ARG A 668 19.83 24.52 4.16
CA ARG A 668 21.07 25.32 4.29
C ARG A 668 22.30 24.63 3.68
N ALA A 669 23.22 25.45 3.17
CA ALA A 669 24.64 25.15 3.05
C ALA A 669 25.47 26.18 3.85
N MET A 670 26.50 25.73 4.57
CA MET A 670 27.34 26.59 5.42
C MET A 670 28.83 26.27 5.23
N LEU A 671 29.65 27.33 5.17
CA LEU A 671 31.11 27.29 5.22
C LEU A 671 31.55 27.98 6.51
N ILE A 672 32.22 27.24 7.39
CA ILE A 672 32.74 27.77 8.65
C ILE A 672 34.12 28.40 8.38
N THR A 673 34.26 29.70 8.62
CA THR A 673 35.47 30.47 8.28
C THR A 673 36.59 30.28 9.31
N GLU A 674 36.23 30.00 10.55
CA GLU A 674 37.15 29.63 11.62
C GLU A 674 36.77 28.26 12.20
N PRO A 675 37.21 27.15 11.58
CA PRO A 675 36.79 25.81 12.00
C PRO A 675 37.42 25.33 13.32
N LYS A 676 38.09 26.20 14.09
CA LYS A 676 38.76 25.87 15.36
C LYS A 676 37.74 25.28 16.34
N GLY A 677 37.89 23.98 16.63
CA GLY A 677 37.00 23.24 17.53
C GLY A 677 35.72 22.72 16.88
N ILE A 678 35.59 22.73 15.55
CA ILE A 678 34.46 22.12 14.83
C ILE A 678 34.95 21.05 13.85
N LEU A 679 36.06 21.31 13.16
CA LEU A 679 36.85 20.29 12.47
C LEU A 679 37.90 19.71 13.44
N PRO A 680 38.26 18.41 13.30
CA PRO A 680 39.28 17.77 14.13
C PRO A 680 40.66 18.43 14.00
#